data_AF-A0A556UZV8-F1
#
_entry.id   AF-A0A556UZV8-F1
#
_cell.length_a   1.000
_cell.length_b   1.000
_cell.length_c   1.000
_cell.angle_alpha   90.00
_cell.angle_beta   90.00
_cell.angle_gamma   90.00
#
_symmetry.space_group_name_H-M   'P 1'
#
loop_
_entity.id
_entity.type
_entity.pdbx_description
1 polymer ?
#
loop_
_entity_poly.entity_id
_entity_poly.type
_entity_poly.pdbx_seq_one_letter_code
_entity_poly.pdbx_strand_id
1 'polypeptide(L)'
;MTDRRSFLLPLLQIWTYFLVAESTSKCFIKDDKAFCFLRNLYEVPVLPPNITYLDLSLNSISEIHEKSFSGLEELQILLIQQQERRLVLRKNAFNGLSKLIKLDLAYNTDLQVDPGAFNGLSDLQILNLTECKLNDSILSGDYLRPLVSLKQLSLAGNNIHQIRPASFFVNMSKLHTVDFSHNWIYSFCEDDLFHFQGKHFTLLKLHNIKMTDMNPYWDSWNKCGNPFRNMSMTVLDLSLNSFSVNMAVLFFRAIRGTKIDSLVLSYSGSMGKGVWYDNMKDPDRNTFMDLAESGVKALDLSKASIFTLKQSVFSYMPDLVEISLAENLINQIEKDAFYGLDNLKTLNLSHNLLDKIYTDTFKNLGSLETLDLSNNNIRMLMSQSFQGLSNLLHLSLSENSLQNVHTLANLPRLKKLYLDNNKITSLYGLPSQARNLTTIDFRYNKLINAQSFYTILAEFPQIEKIYLGGNKFSSCFLNTHSISPLNNVRFLDLHMTGVQNLWLQGKCLDMFDHLHQLHTLLLQQNLIHSLSEDIFKGLTALHTLDLSVNSLTYVSNNIFPKSLRTLKLADNHLRSVDPRALGTLTALDLQGTRFLCNCSLRDFQRWLRQKNVKMVTSAEKLRCEYPKHQQGKSLLLAELCRDKNV
;
A
#
# COMPACT_ATOMS: atom_id res chain seq x y z
N MET A 1 -4.55 25.63 -23.51
CA MET A 1 -3.48 25.31 -24.48
C MET A 1 -2.48 24.42 -23.77
N THR A 2 -2.36 23.18 -24.24
CA THR A 2 -1.20 22.26 -24.17
C THR A 2 -0.29 22.36 -22.94
N ASP A 3 -0.21 21.35 -22.07
CA ASP A 3 0.58 20.17 -22.45
C ASP A 3 0.17 18.89 -21.67
N ARG A 4 0.04 17.80 -22.44
CA ARG A 4 -0.18 16.42 -21.98
C ARG A 4 1.19 15.80 -21.70
N ARG A 5 1.45 15.35 -20.47
CA ARG A 5 2.48 14.33 -20.17
C ARG A 5 1.89 13.34 -19.17
N SER A 6 1.30 12.25 -19.65
CA SER A 6 1.93 10.98 -20.07
C SER A 6 1.83 9.95 -18.93
N PHE A 7 0.69 9.26 -18.90
CA PHE A 7 0.48 8.00 -18.23
C PHE A 7 1.36 6.93 -18.89
N LEU A 8 2.55 6.70 -18.35
CA LEU A 8 3.43 5.59 -18.71
C LEU A 8 3.76 4.82 -17.43
N LEU A 9 2.79 4.06 -16.90
CA LEU A 9 3.04 3.13 -15.78
C LEU A 9 1.95 2.05 -15.58
N PRO A 10 1.38 1.52 -16.68
CA PRO A 10 1.10 0.07 -16.72
C PRO A 10 1.77 -0.67 -17.89
N LEU A 11 2.53 0.02 -18.75
CA LEU A 11 3.11 -0.56 -19.98
C LEU A 11 4.39 -1.39 -19.79
N LEU A 12 4.96 -1.44 -18.59
CA LEU A 12 6.25 -2.11 -18.33
C LEU A 12 6.14 -3.60 -17.93
N GLN A 13 4.94 -4.14 -17.69
CA GLN A 13 4.74 -5.58 -17.54
C GLN A 13 4.41 -6.30 -18.86
N ILE A 14 4.19 -5.56 -19.95
CA ILE A 14 3.83 -6.12 -21.26
C ILE A 14 5.09 -6.45 -22.10
N TRP A 15 6.24 -5.86 -21.77
CA TRP A 15 7.49 -6.03 -22.54
C TRP A 15 8.15 -7.42 -22.43
N THR A 16 7.82 -8.22 -21.42
CA THR A 16 8.38 -9.59 -21.30
C THR A 16 7.63 -10.65 -22.12
N TYR A 17 6.51 -10.29 -22.75
CA TYR A 17 5.81 -11.15 -23.71
C TYR A 17 6.14 -10.85 -25.19
N PHE A 18 6.99 -9.85 -25.47
CA PHE A 18 7.27 -9.36 -26.83
C PHE A 18 8.30 -10.19 -27.63
N LEU A 19 8.66 -11.39 -27.17
CA LEU A 19 9.56 -12.29 -27.89
C LEU A 19 8.95 -13.68 -28.10
N VAL A 20 7.68 -13.75 -28.52
CA VAL A 20 7.16 -14.96 -29.19
C VAL A 20 6.14 -14.59 -30.26
N ALA A 21 6.51 -14.93 -31.50
CA ALA A 21 5.68 -15.20 -32.67
C ALA A 21 5.07 -14.03 -33.47
N GLU A 22 5.72 -13.75 -34.60
CA GLU A 22 5.03 -13.75 -35.89
C GLU A 22 4.20 -15.04 -36.01
N SER A 23 2.96 -15.00 -35.52
CA SER A 23 1.95 -16.03 -35.74
C SER A 23 0.91 -15.48 -36.70
N THR A 24 0.55 -16.26 -37.70
CA THR A 24 -0.59 -16.02 -38.60
C THR A 24 -1.95 -16.14 -37.89
N SER A 25 -1.98 -16.49 -36.60
CA SER A 25 -3.22 -16.59 -35.82
C SER A 25 -3.71 -15.22 -35.33
N LYS A 26 -4.99 -14.92 -35.58
CA LYS A 26 -5.67 -13.70 -35.11
C LYS A 26 -5.64 -13.51 -33.58
N CYS A 27 -5.41 -14.58 -32.82
CA CYS A 27 -5.32 -14.58 -31.35
C CYS A 27 -4.21 -15.51 -30.84
N PHE A 28 -3.69 -15.22 -29.65
CA PHE A 28 -2.85 -16.14 -28.89
C PHE A 28 -3.75 -17.00 -27.98
N ILE A 29 -3.68 -18.33 -28.10
CA ILE A 29 -4.50 -19.25 -27.30
C ILE A 29 -3.59 -20.06 -26.39
N LYS A 30 -3.95 -20.11 -25.10
CA LYS A 30 -3.32 -20.94 -24.10
C LYS A 30 -4.40 -21.66 -23.31
N ASP A 31 -4.42 -22.99 -23.40
CA ASP A 31 -5.44 -23.85 -22.82
C ASP A 31 -6.85 -23.47 -23.31
N ASP A 32 -7.74 -23.04 -22.41
CA ASP A 32 -9.11 -22.60 -22.68
C ASP A 32 -9.25 -21.07 -22.76
N LYS A 33 -8.13 -20.34 -22.89
CA LYS A 33 -8.11 -18.87 -22.88
C LYS A 33 -7.59 -18.31 -24.19
N ALA A 34 -8.37 -17.40 -24.77
CA ALA A 34 -8.03 -16.69 -26.00
C ALA A 34 -7.70 -15.22 -25.70
N PHE A 35 -6.48 -14.82 -26.05
CA PHE A 35 -5.96 -13.45 -25.93
C PHE A 35 -5.89 -12.83 -27.33
N CYS A 36 -6.87 -12.01 -27.65
CA CYS A 36 -7.05 -11.34 -28.94
C CYS A 36 -6.86 -9.82 -28.84
N PHE A 37 -6.32 -9.31 -27.73
CA PHE A 37 -6.14 -7.88 -27.54
C PHE A 37 -5.09 -7.29 -28.50
N LEU A 38 -5.32 -6.06 -28.96
CA LEU A 38 -4.38 -5.32 -29.83
C LEU A 38 -3.98 -6.09 -31.11
N ARG A 39 -4.98 -6.63 -31.82
CA ARG A 39 -4.78 -7.44 -33.05
C ARG A 39 -5.40 -6.81 -34.30
N ASN A 40 -5.84 -5.55 -34.23
CA ASN A 40 -6.54 -4.84 -35.31
C ASN A 40 -7.75 -5.61 -35.86
N LEU A 41 -8.51 -6.25 -34.96
CA LEU A 41 -9.69 -7.02 -35.33
C LEU A 41 -10.89 -6.09 -35.59
N TYR A 42 -11.66 -6.36 -36.63
CA TYR A 42 -12.90 -5.66 -36.96
C TYR A 42 -14.16 -6.46 -36.60
N GLU A 43 -13.99 -7.75 -36.32
CA GLU A 43 -15.02 -8.70 -35.93
C GLU A 43 -14.44 -9.72 -34.94
N VAL A 44 -15.32 -10.47 -34.27
CA VAL A 44 -14.90 -11.58 -33.41
C VAL A 44 -14.31 -12.68 -34.30
N PRO A 45 -13.06 -13.12 -34.07
CA PRO A 45 -12.44 -14.16 -34.88
C PRO A 45 -13.04 -15.54 -34.56
N VAL A 46 -12.94 -16.47 -35.51
CA VAL A 46 -13.29 -17.88 -35.27
C VAL A 46 -12.33 -18.46 -34.23
N LEU A 47 -12.88 -19.05 -33.18
CA LEU A 47 -12.14 -19.60 -32.04
C LEU A 47 -12.63 -21.02 -31.70
N PRO A 48 -11.82 -21.83 -30.99
CA PRO A 48 -12.25 -23.14 -30.51
C PRO A 48 -13.48 -23.03 -29.58
N PRO A 49 -14.38 -24.02 -29.58
CA PRO A 49 -15.64 -23.94 -28.84
C PRO A 49 -15.49 -24.12 -27.31
N ASN A 50 -14.35 -24.62 -26.85
CA ASN A 50 -14.07 -24.86 -25.43
C ASN A 50 -13.49 -23.62 -24.71
N ILE A 51 -13.45 -22.46 -25.36
CA ILE A 51 -12.88 -21.24 -24.78
C ILE A 51 -13.79 -20.71 -23.66
N THR A 52 -13.22 -20.51 -22.47
CA THR A 52 -13.91 -20.00 -21.27
C THR A 52 -13.56 -18.53 -20.98
N TYR A 53 -12.44 -18.05 -21.52
CA TYR A 53 -11.97 -16.67 -21.36
C TYR A 53 -11.61 -16.08 -22.73
N LEU A 54 -12.15 -14.90 -23.03
CA LEU A 54 -11.86 -14.18 -24.27
C LEU A 54 -11.59 -12.69 -23.99
N ASP A 55 -10.43 -12.22 -24.45
CA ASP A 55 -10.07 -10.80 -24.43
C ASP A 55 -9.96 -10.23 -25.84
N LEU A 56 -10.91 -9.36 -26.21
CA LEU A 56 -11.02 -8.64 -27.48
C LEU A 56 -10.67 -7.15 -27.35
N SER A 57 -10.04 -6.74 -26.24
CA SER A 57 -9.79 -5.33 -25.94
C SER A 57 -8.82 -4.67 -26.92
N LEU A 58 -8.90 -3.34 -27.07
CA LEU A 58 -7.99 -2.56 -27.92
C LEU A 58 -7.99 -3.02 -29.39
N ASN A 59 -9.18 -3.28 -29.95
CA ASN A 59 -9.39 -3.60 -31.36
C ASN A 59 -10.28 -2.55 -32.03
N SER A 60 -10.75 -2.79 -33.26
CA SER A 60 -11.58 -1.86 -34.03
C SER A 60 -12.96 -2.47 -34.34
N ILE A 61 -13.48 -3.33 -33.46
CA ILE A 61 -14.80 -3.96 -33.60
C ILE A 61 -15.86 -2.88 -33.39
N SER A 62 -16.71 -2.66 -34.40
CA SER A 62 -17.75 -1.63 -34.36
C SER A 62 -19.14 -2.16 -34.04
N GLU A 63 -19.38 -3.46 -34.19
CA GLU A 63 -20.70 -4.06 -33.97
C GLU A 63 -20.59 -5.46 -33.37
N ILE A 64 -21.46 -5.73 -32.39
CA ILE A 64 -21.72 -7.08 -31.86
C ILE A 64 -23.21 -7.38 -32.08
N HIS A 65 -23.48 -8.50 -32.72
CA HIS A 65 -24.82 -8.99 -33.05
C HIS A 65 -24.97 -10.45 -32.64
N GLU A 66 -26.18 -11.01 -32.80
CA GLU A 66 -26.56 -12.35 -32.32
C GLU A 66 -25.64 -13.51 -32.76
N LYS A 67 -24.88 -13.34 -33.85
CA LYS A 67 -23.98 -14.36 -34.39
C LYS A 67 -22.51 -14.12 -34.07
N SER A 68 -22.16 -13.01 -33.41
CA SER A 68 -20.76 -12.64 -33.17
C SER A 68 -20.02 -13.65 -32.29
N PHE A 69 -20.72 -14.38 -31.42
CA PHE A 69 -20.13 -15.38 -30.50
C PHE A 69 -20.67 -16.80 -30.71
N SER A 70 -21.22 -17.11 -31.89
CA SER A 70 -21.73 -18.46 -32.17
C SER A 70 -20.64 -19.52 -32.02
N GLY A 71 -20.93 -20.60 -31.29
CA GLY A 71 -19.97 -21.67 -31.00
C GLY A 71 -19.06 -21.41 -29.80
N LEU A 72 -19.29 -20.35 -29.01
CA LEU A 72 -18.52 -20.02 -27.80
C LEU A 72 -19.37 -20.11 -26.53
N GLU A 73 -20.22 -21.13 -26.43
CA GLU A 73 -21.20 -21.30 -25.34
C GLU A 73 -20.54 -21.58 -23.97
N GLU A 74 -19.27 -21.99 -23.96
CA GLU A 74 -18.48 -22.22 -22.73
C GLU A 74 -17.89 -20.94 -22.11
N LEU A 75 -18.06 -19.77 -22.74
CA LEU A 75 -17.51 -18.52 -22.25
C LEU A 75 -18.04 -18.16 -20.86
N GLN A 76 -17.11 -17.86 -19.96
CA GLN A 76 -17.36 -17.40 -18.59
C GLN A 76 -16.90 -15.95 -18.38
N ILE A 77 -15.85 -15.53 -19.08
CA ILE A 77 -15.30 -14.17 -18.97
C ILE A 77 -15.07 -13.62 -20.37
N LEU A 78 -15.66 -12.45 -20.63
CA LEU A 78 -15.52 -11.74 -21.90
C LEU A 78 -15.13 -10.29 -21.66
N LEU A 79 -13.99 -9.89 -22.24
CA LEU A 79 -13.49 -8.52 -22.19
C LEU A 79 -13.55 -7.93 -23.61
N ILE A 80 -14.23 -6.80 -23.75
CA ILE A 80 -14.33 -6.04 -24.99
C ILE A 80 -14.06 -4.57 -24.63
N GLN A 81 -12.91 -4.28 -24.04
CA GLN A 81 -12.63 -2.92 -23.57
C GLN A 81 -12.06 -2.05 -24.71
N GLN A 82 -12.35 -0.75 -24.65
CA GLN A 82 -11.66 0.27 -25.43
C GLN A 82 -11.49 -0.06 -26.93
N GLN A 83 -12.61 -0.23 -27.65
CA GLN A 83 -12.57 -0.32 -29.10
C GLN A 83 -12.23 1.06 -29.71
N GLU A 84 -11.47 1.06 -30.81
CA GLU A 84 -11.08 2.26 -31.56
C GLU A 84 -12.29 2.89 -32.27
N ARG A 85 -13.24 2.03 -32.68
CA ARG A 85 -14.50 2.46 -33.30
C ARG A 85 -15.61 2.46 -32.27
N ARG A 86 -16.61 3.30 -32.52
CA ARG A 86 -17.86 3.29 -31.77
C ARG A 86 -18.47 1.89 -31.83
N LEU A 87 -18.64 1.28 -30.66
CA LEU A 87 -19.20 -0.06 -30.51
C LEU A 87 -20.74 0.02 -30.42
N VAL A 88 -21.42 -0.82 -31.21
CA VAL A 88 -22.88 -0.99 -31.18
C VAL A 88 -23.21 -2.42 -30.76
N LEU A 89 -23.96 -2.56 -29.66
CA LEU A 89 -24.50 -3.83 -29.18
C LEU A 89 -25.93 -3.97 -29.69
N ARG A 90 -26.14 -4.84 -30.67
CA ARG A 90 -27.46 -5.12 -31.23
C ARG A 90 -28.30 -5.96 -30.28
N LYS A 91 -29.61 -5.97 -30.52
CA LYS A 91 -30.53 -6.89 -29.83
C LYS A 91 -30.00 -8.33 -29.91
N ASN A 92 -30.04 -9.06 -28.78
CA ASN A 92 -29.53 -10.43 -28.65
C ASN A 92 -28.01 -10.58 -28.92
N ALA A 93 -27.21 -9.51 -28.80
CA ALA A 93 -25.76 -9.51 -29.02
C ALA A 93 -24.98 -10.65 -28.33
N PHE A 94 -25.44 -11.08 -27.15
CA PHE A 94 -24.78 -12.12 -26.35
C PHE A 94 -25.66 -13.37 -26.17
N ASN A 95 -26.64 -13.57 -27.05
CA ASN A 95 -27.50 -14.73 -26.99
C ASN A 95 -26.69 -16.03 -27.11
N GLY A 96 -27.04 -17.03 -26.31
CA GLY A 96 -26.30 -18.30 -26.22
C GLY A 96 -25.14 -18.33 -25.22
N LEU A 97 -24.69 -17.18 -24.70
CA LEU A 97 -23.62 -17.10 -23.68
C LEU A 97 -24.15 -17.30 -22.25
N SER A 98 -24.92 -18.37 -22.01
CA SER A 98 -25.58 -18.61 -20.71
C SER A 98 -24.61 -18.86 -19.56
N LYS A 99 -23.38 -19.29 -19.83
CA LYS A 99 -22.32 -19.51 -18.82
C LYS A 99 -21.53 -18.26 -18.46
N LEU A 100 -21.82 -17.12 -19.08
CA LEU A 100 -21.04 -15.90 -18.91
C LEU A 100 -21.25 -15.33 -17.49
N ILE A 101 -20.15 -15.21 -16.74
CA ILE A 101 -20.12 -14.71 -15.36
C ILE A 101 -19.72 -13.22 -15.33
N LYS A 102 -18.76 -12.84 -16.17
CA LYS A 102 -18.22 -11.48 -16.24
C LYS A 102 -18.22 -10.96 -17.69
N LEU A 103 -18.79 -9.78 -17.87
CA LEU A 103 -18.73 -9.00 -19.09
C LEU A 103 -18.13 -7.63 -18.79
N ASP A 104 -17.03 -7.31 -19.48
CA ASP A 104 -16.32 -6.06 -19.31
C ASP A 104 -16.29 -5.25 -20.60
N LEU A 105 -17.04 -4.15 -20.61
CA LEU A 105 -17.25 -3.25 -21.75
C LEU A 105 -16.66 -1.87 -21.49
N ALA A 106 -15.78 -1.73 -20.48
CA ALA A 106 -15.26 -0.44 -20.07
C ALA A 106 -14.53 0.30 -21.20
N TYR A 107 -14.58 1.64 -21.13
CA TYR A 107 -13.88 2.57 -22.03
C TYR A 107 -14.30 2.48 -23.50
N ASN A 108 -15.45 1.88 -23.82
CA ASN A 108 -16.06 2.02 -25.14
C ASN A 108 -16.85 3.34 -25.19
N THR A 109 -16.17 4.43 -25.53
CA THR A 109 -16.80 5.75 -25.60
C THR A 109 -17.93 5.78 -26.64
N ASP A 110 -19.05 6.41 -26.30
CA ASP A 110 -20.26 6.51 -27.15
C ASP A 110 -20.89 5.13 -27.46
N LEU A 111 -20.74 4.17 -26.53
CA LEU A 111 -21.33 2.83 -26.61
C LEU A 111 -22.83 2.93 -26.87
N GLN A 112 -23.28 2.30 -27.96
CA GLN A 112 -24.70 2.16 -28.24
C GLN A 112 -25.18 0.78 -27.81
N VAL A 113 -26.25 0.75 -27.01
CA VAL A 113 -26.88 -0.49 -26.55
C VAL A 113 -28.31 -0.50 -27.04
N ASP A 114 -28.66 -1.45 -27.91
CA ASP A 114 -30.03 -1.63 -28.34
C ASP A 114 -30.86 -2.29 -27.21
N PRO A 115 -32.17 -2.01 -27.08
CA PRO A 115 -33.03 -2.72 -26.14
C PRO A 115 -32.97 -4.24 -26.34
N GLY A 116 -32.69 -4.98 -25.27
CA GLY A 116 -32.51 -6.44 -25.30
C GLY A 116 -31.13 -6.91 -25.80
N ALA A 117 -30.12 -6.03 -25.88
CA ALA A 117 -28.75 -6.44 -26.21
C ALA A 117 -28.19 -7.49 -25.24
N PHE A 118 -28.54 -7.41 -23.96
CA PHE A 118 -28.11 -8.34 -22.91
C PHE A 118 -29.02 -9.57 -22.72
N ASN A 119 -29.94 -9.83 -23.65
CA ASN A 119 -30.76 -11.04 -23.60
C ASN A 119 -29.89 -12.31 -23.62
N GLY A 120 -30.27 -13.30 -22.81
CA GLY A 120 -29.54 -14.56 -22.67
C GLY A 120 -28.51 -14.58 -21.52
N LEU A 121 -28.22 -13.43 -20.89
CA LEU A 121 -27.23 -13.29 -19.83
C LEU A 121 -27.82 -13.39 -18.40
N SER A 122 -28.70 -14.36 -18.14
CA SER A 122 -29.39 -14.50 -16.85
C SER A 122 -28.47 -14.86 -15.67
N ASP A 123 -27.33 -15.49 -15.95
CA ASP A 123 -26.35 -15.93 -14.95
C ASP A 123 -25.17 -14.96 -14.77
N LEU A 124 -25.16 -13.84 -15.53
CA LEU A 124 -24.12 -12.82 -15.43
C LEU A 124 -24.08 -12.21 -14.02
N GLN A 125 -22.90 -12.17 -13.43
CA GLN A 125 -22.68 -11.69 -12.07
C GLN A 125 -21.99 -10.32 -12.04
N ILE A 126 -21.13 -10.03 -13.01
CA ILE A 126 -20.33 -8.81 -13.05
C ILE A 126 -20.49 -8.14 -14.41
N LEU A 127 -20.97 -6.90 -14.42
CA LEU A 127 -21.05 -6.05 -15.59
C LEU A 127 -20.29 -4.75 -15.35
N ASN A 128 -19.33 -4.47 -16.23
CA ASN A 128 -18.56 -3.22 -16.20
C ASN A 128 -18.87 -2.38 -17.44
N LEU A 129 -19.46 -1.21 -17.22
CA LEU A 129 -19.84 -0.21 -18.23
C LEU A 129 -19.18 1.15 -17.91
N THR A 130 -17.99 1.12 -17.32
CA THR A 130 -17.23 2.33 -16.95
C THR A 130 -16.86 3.13 -18.21
N GLU A 131 -16.97 4.46 -18.16
CA GLU A 131 -16.49 5.39 -19.20
C GLU A 131 -17.07 5.09 -20.59
N CYS A 132 -18.37 4.79 -20.65
CA CYS A 132 -19.08 4.43 -21.88
C CYS A 132 -19.94 5.58 -22.45
N LYS A 133 -19.99 6.74 -21.77
CA LYS A 133 -20.89 7.88 -22.05
C LYS A 133 -22.39 7.54 -22.04
N LEU A 134 -22.78 6.55 -21.25
CA LEU A 134 -24.19 6.18 -21.06
C LEU A 134 -24.92 7.26 -20.28
N ASN A 135 -26.24 7.39 -20.48
CA ASN A 135 -27.10 8.33 -19.75
C ASN A 135 -28.08 7.58 -18.82
N ASP A 136 -28.99 8.31 -18.17
CA ASP A 136 -29.98 7.80 -17.20
C ASP A 136 -30.82 6.61 -17.71
N SER A 137 -30.97 6.47 -19.03
CA SER A 137 -31.75 5.39 -19.64
C SER A 137 -31.18 4.00 -19.33
N ILE A 138 -29.89 3.86 -19.05
CA ILE A 138 -29.28 2.57 -18.69
C ILE A 138 -29.89 1.99 -17.40
N LEU A 139 -30.32 2.86 -16.47
CA LEU A 139 -30.94 2.48 -15.20
C LEU A 139 -32.47 2.43 -15.28
N SER A 140 -33.07 3.41 -15.96
CA SER A 140 -34.52 3.61 -16.01
C SER A 140 -35.22 2.82 -17.13
N GLY A 141 -34.47 2.38 -18.15
CA GLY A 141 -34.96 1.54 -19.23
C GLY A 141 -34.82 0.04 -18.97
N ASP A 142 -35.26 -0.77 -19.93
CA ASP A 142 -35.29 -2.25 -19.84
C ASP A 142 -33.96 -2.94 -20.19
N TYR A 143 -32.86 -2.18 -20.39
CA TYR A 143 -31.58 -2.74 -20.85
C TYR A 143 -31.04 -3.83 -19.92
N LEU A 144 -31.05 -3.57 -18.60
CA LEU A 144 -30.47 -4.46 -17.59
C LEU A 144 -31.46 -5.51 -17.06
N ARG A 145 -32.72 -5.48 -17.51
CA ARG A 145 -33.77 -6.40 -17.08
C ARG A 145 -33.42 -7.89 -17.19
N PRO A 146 -32.68 -8.36 -18.20
CA PRO A 146 -32.30 -9.78 -18.29
C PRO A 146 -31.33 -10.27 -17.21
N LEU A 147 -30.61 -9.37 -16.53
CA LEU A 147 -29.44 -9.68 -15.70
C LEU A 147 -29.80 -10.04 -14.26
N VAL A 148 -30.71 -10.99 -14.07
CA VAL A 148 -31.30 -11.30 -12.74
C VAL A 148 -30.30 -11.80 -11.69
N SER A 149 -29.16 -12.36 -12.10
CA SER A 149 -28.09 -12.83 -11.19
C SER A 149 -26.99 -11.80 -10.89
N LEU A 150 -27.13 -10.56 -11.37
CA LEU A 150 -26.09 -9.55 -11.27
C LEU A 150 -25.77 -9.23 -9.80
N LYS A 151 -24.47 -9.25 -9.46
CA LYS A 151 -23.92 -8.91 -8.14
C LYS A 151 -23.23 -7.56 -8.13
N GLN A 152 -22.53 -7.25 -9.22
CA GLN A 152 -21.73 -6.04 -9.37
C GLN A 152 -22.08 -5.33 -10.68
N LEU A 153 -22.35 -4.02 -10.56
CA LEU A 153 -22.57 -3.11 -11.68
C LEU A 153 -21.65 -1.89 -11.56
N SER A 154 -20.77 -1.68 -12.54
CA SER A 154 -19.98 -0.45 -12.63
C SER A 154 -20.52 0.46 -13.74
N LEU A 155 -20.91 1.68 -13.35
CA LEU A 155 -21.37 2.75 -14.23
C LEU A 155 -20.53 4.02 -14.03
N ALA A 156 -19.30 3.88 -13.51
CA ALA A 156 -18.43 5.01 -13.26
C ALA A 156 -18.08 5.78 -14.55
N GLY A 157 -17.93 7.11 -14.48
CA GLY A 157 -17.49 7.94 -15.60
C GLY A 157 -18.50 8.01 -16.76
N ASN A 158 -19.79 7.91 -16.47
CA ASN A 158 -20.85 8.08 -17.47
C ASN A 158 -21.52 9.46 -17.34
N ASN A 159 -22.56 9.69 -18.14
CA ASN A 159 -23.35 10.93 -18.17
C ASN A 159 -24.69 10.73 -17.44
N ILE A 160 -24.66 10.06 -16.28
CA ILE A 160 -25.85 9.87 -15.44
C ILE A 160 -26.06 11.12 -14.59
N HIS A 161 -27.27 11.68 -14.64
CA HIS A 161 -27.71 12.85 -13.88
C HIS A 161 -28.69 12.46 -12.77
N GLN A 162 -29.41 11.35 -12.91
CA GLN A 162 -30.36 10.85 -11.91
C GLN A 162 -30.23 9.34 -11.71
N ILE A 163 -30.13 8.90 -10.45
CA ILE A 163 -30.15 7.47 -10.10
C ILE A 163 -31.61 7.04 -9.98
N ARG A 164 -32.23 6.63 -11.09
CA ARG A 164 -33.62 6.13 -11.13
C ARG A 164 -33.68 4.70 -11.67
N PRO A 165 -33.37 3.68 -10.84
CA PRO A 165 -33.53 2.29 -11.23
C PRO A 165 -34.98 1.96 -11.60
N ALA A 166 -35.17 1.23 -12.70
CA ALA A 166 -36.45 0.67 -13.09
C ALA A 166 -36.97 -0.37 -12.07
N SER A 167 -38.27 -0.68 -12.14
CA SER A 167 -38.94 -1.55 -11.15
C SER A 167 -38.39 -2.96 -11.04
N PHE A 168 -37.74 -3.50 -12.09
CA PHE A 168 -37.14 -4.83 -12.04
C PHE A 168 -35.96 -4.93 -11.08
N PHE A 169 -35.32 -3.81 -10.71
CA PHE A 169 -34.22 -3.83 -9.74
C PHE A 169 -34.67 -4.35 -8.37
N VAL A 170 -35.95 -4.23 -8.01
CA VAL A 170 -36.53 -4.85 -6.81
C VAL A 170 -36.22 -6.35 -6.77
N ASN A 171 -36.32 -7.04 -7.91
CA ASN A 171 -36.11 -8.49 -8.03
C ASN A 171 -34.63 -8.89 -8.17
N MET A 172 -33.72 -7.94 -8.38
CA MET A 172 -32.27 -8.20 -8.46
C MET A 172 -31.67 -8.33 -7.05
N SER A 173 -32.04 -9.39 -6.33
CA SER A 173 -31.68 -9.59 -4.91
C SER A 173 -30.20 -9.85 -4.65
N LYS A 174 -29.45 -10.29 -5.67
CA LYS A 174 -28.01 -10.55 -5.58
C LYS A 174 -27.16 -9.28 -5.75
N LEU A 175 -27.74 -8.17 -6.21
CA LEU A 175 -27.02 -6.93 -6.49
C LEU A 175 -26.62 -6.27 -5.16
N HIS A 176 -25.32 -6.27 -4.87
CA HIS A 176 -24.78 -5.73 -3.61
C HIS A 176 -23.59 -4.78 -3.83
N THR A 177 -23.05 -4.67 -5.05
CA THR A 177 -21.98 -3.71 -5.39
C THR A 177 -22.39 -2.83 -6.56
N VAL A 178 -22.44 -1.51 -6.37
CA VAL A 178 -22.75 -0.56 -7.44
C VAL A 178 -21.80 0.64 -7.38
N ASP A 179 -21.23 0.99 -8.54
CA ASP A 179 -20.35 2.14 -8.70
C ASP A 179 -20.95 3.18 -9.64
N PHE A 180 -21.31 4.34 -9.08
CA PHE A 180 -21.79 5.53 -9.79
C PHE A 180 -20.75 6.65 -9.85
N SER A 181 -19.49 6.36 -9.57
CA SER A 181 -18.44 7.36 -9.47
C SER A 181 -18.33 8.25 -10.70
N HIS A 182 -17.88 9.50 -10.56
CA HIS A 182 -17.57 10.37 -11.69
C HIS A 182 -18.76 10.63 -12.64
N ASN A 183 -19.99 10.57 -12.14
CA ASN A 183 -21.20 10.95 -12.86
C ASN A 183 -21.63 12.39 -12.51
N TRP A 184 -22.69 12.88 -13.15
CA TRP A 184 -23.16 14.26 -13.08
C TRP A 184 -24.45 14.36 -12.23
N ILE A 185 -24.49 13.62 -11.12
CA ILE A 185 -25.70 13.47 -10.30
C ILE A 185 -25.89 14.69 -9.40
N TYR A 186 -26.82 15.56 -9.78
CA TYR A 186 -27.02 16.83 -9.07
C TYR A 186 -27.69 16.67 -7.70
N SER A 187 -28.63 15.74 -7.59
CA SER A 187 -29.32 15.33 -6.36
C SER A 187 -29.79 13.89 -6.46
N PHE A 188 -30.09 13.28 -5.31
CA PHE A 188 -30.72 11.98 -5.22
C PHE A 188 -31.58 11.90 -3.95
N CYS A 189 -32.86 11.61 -4.15
CA CYS A 189 -33.88 11.57 -3.10
C CYS A 189 -34.47 10.16 -2.91
N GLU A 190 -35.33 10.01 -1.90
CA GLU A 190 -36.02 8.76 -1.58
C GLU A 190 -36.76 8.17 -2.78
N ASP A 191 -37.47 9.01 -3.54
CA ASP A 191 -38.20 8.61 -4.75
C ASP A 191 -37.27 8.17 -5.90
N ASP A 192 -36.05 8.75 -5.98
CA ASP A 192 -35.10 8.39 -7.04
C ASP A 192 -34.59 6.97 -6.82
N LEU A 193 -34.22 6.62 -5.57
CA LEU A 193 -33.66 5.32 -5.21
C LEU A 193 -34.72 4.27 -4.81
N PHE A 194 -36.01 4.55 -5.01
CA PHE A 194 -37.12 3.74 -4.54
C PHE A 194 -37.00 2.23 -4.88
N HIS A 195 -36.57 1.88 -6.10
CA HIS A 195 -36.43 0.47 -6.51
C HIS A 195 -35.14 -0.22 -6.01
N PHE A 196 -34.32 0.46 -5.21
CA PHE A 196 -33.24 -0.14 -4.42
C PHE A 196 -33.61 -0.43 -2.97
N GLN A 197 -34.79 0.00 -2.50
CA GLN A 197 -35.24 -0.28 -1.14
C GLN A 197 -35.25 -1.79 -0.83
N GLY A 198 -34.89 -2.15 0.40
CA GLY A 198 -34.76 -3.53 0.86
C GLY A 198 -33.40 -4.18 0.58
N LYS A 199 -32.49 -3.50 -0.13
CA LYS A 199 -31.16 -4.03 -0.46
C LYS A 199 -30.14 -3.74 0.64
N HIS A 200 -29.19 -4.67 0.75
CA HIS A 200 -27.93 -4.47 1.45
C HIS A 200 -26.79 -4.35 0.43
N PHE A 201 -26.10 -3.22 0.41
CA PHE A 201 -24.94 -3.00 -0.45
C PHE A 201 -23.65 -3.26 0.32
N THR A 202 -22.85 -4.23 -0.11
CA THR A 202 -21.47 -4.35 0.38
C THR A 202 -20.65 -3.10 0.00
N LEU A 203 -20.95 -2.50 -1.15
CA LEU A 203 -20.35 -1.25 -1.59
C LEU A 203 -21.35 -0.45 -2.43
N LEU A 204 -21.71 0.74 -1.95
CA LEU A 204 -22.37 1.77 -2.74
C LEU A 204 -21.39 2.93 -2.91
N LYS A 205 -20.91 3.10 -4.14
CA LYS A 205 -19.91 4.13 -4.44
C LYS A 205 -20.53 5.29 -5.21
N LEU A 206 -20.60 6.42 -4.52
CA LEU A 206 -21.12 7.71 -4.95
C LEU A 206 -19.99 8.75 -4.96
N HIS A 207 -18.79 8.33 -5.33
CA HIS A 207 -17.58 9.14 -5.32
C HIS A 207 -17.58 10.16 -6.46
N ASN A 208 -17.27 11.43 -6.17
CA ASN A 208 -17.17 12.50 -7.17
C ASN A 208 -18.41 12.63 -8.09
N ILE A 209 -19.61 12.69 -7.51
CA ILE A 209 -20.88 12.73 -8.27
C ILE A 209 -21.51 14.13 -8.39
N LYS A 210 -20.76 15.21 -8.17
CA LYS A 210 -21.17 16.64 -8.20
C LYS A 210 -22.06 17.11 -7.05
N MET A 211 -23.22 16.49 -6.79
CA MET A 211 -24.17 16.87 -5.72
C MET A 211 -24.49 18.38 -5.64
N THR A 212 -24.56 19.08 -6.78
CA THR A 212 -24.68 20.55 -6.79
C THR A 212 -25.98 21.06 -6.19
N ASP A 213 -27.07 20.29 -6.32
CA ASP A 213 -28.36 20.69 -5.79
C ASP A 213 -28.43 20.46 -4.29
N MET A 214 -27.79 19.43 -3.74
CA MET A 214 -27.86 19.05 -2.32
C MET A 214 -26.98 19.94 -1.43
N ASN A 215 -27.08 21.26 -1.61
CA ASN A 215 -26.33 22.28 -0.87
C ASN A 215 -27.22 22.92 0.24
N PRO A 216 -26.65 23.80 1.09
CA PRO A 216 -27.41 24.41 2.20
C PRO A 216 -28.59 25.31 1.80
N TYR A 217 -28.66 25.76 0.55
CA TYR A 217 -29.71 26.64 0.04
C TYR A 217 -30.76 25.87 -0.77
N TRP A 218 -30.75 24.55 -0.70
CA TRP A 218 -31.68 23.72 -1.45
C TRP A 218 -33.03 23.60 -0.76
N ASP A 219 -34.05 24.21 -1.35
CA ASP A 219 -35.42 24.23 -0.79
C ASP A 219 -36.09 22.85 -0.73
N SER A 220 -35.50 21.83 -1.37
CA SER A 220 -36.09 20.49 -1.47
C SER A 220 -35.62 19.50 -0.40
N TRP A 221 -34.75 19.90 0.55
CA TRP A 221 -34.37 19.01 1.67
C TRP A 221 -35.58 18.41 2.39
N ASN A 222 -36.63 19.20 2.61
CA ASN A 222 -37.86 18.76 3.29
C ASN A 222 -38.70 17.78 2.44
N LYS A 223 -38.53 17.78 1.12
CA LYS A 223 -39.26 16.91 0.19
C LYS A 223 -38.46 15.66 -0.20
N CYS A 224 -37.13 15.70 -0.02
CA CYS A 224 -36.23 14.67 -0.52
C CYS A 224 -36.37 13.32 0.18
N GLY A 225 -36.88 13.30 1.42
CA GLY A 225 -36.96 12.07 2.22
C GLY A 225 -35.59 11.50 2.56
N ASN A 226 -35.53 10.23 2.98
CA ASN A 226 -34.28 9.52 3.17
C ASN A 226 -33.90 8.77 1.88
N PRO A 227 -32.86 9.19 1.14
CA PRO A 227 -32.47 8.54 -0.11
C PRO A 227 -32.11 7.06 0.03
N PHE A 228 -31.77 6.62 1.25
CA PHE A 228 -31.41 5.26 1.60
C PHE A 228 -32.46 4.58 2.47
N ARG A 229 -33.73 5.00 2.36
CA ARG A 229 -34.85 4.41 3.11
C ARG A 229 -34.86 2.89 2.94
N ASN A 230 -34.92 2.16 4.06
CA ASN A 230 -34.93 0.69 4.05
C ASN A 230 -33.76 0.06 3.28
N MET A 231 -32.62 0.75 3.20
CA MET A 231 -31.36 0.24 2.66
C MET A 231 -30.33 0.15 3.78
N SER A 232 -29.31 -0.68 3.56
CA SER A 232 -28.13 -0.73 4.42
C SER A 232 -26.87 -0.93 3.60
N MET A 233 -25.72 -0.56 4.15
CA MET A 233 -24.46 -0.72 3.45
C MET A 233 -23.29 -1.05 4.37
N THR A 234 -22.39 -1.92 3.88
CA THR A 234 -21.09 -2.13 4.53
C THR A 234 -20.18 -0.94 4.25
N VAL A 235 -20.11 -0.48 3.01
CA VAL A 235 -19.32 0.71 2.64
C VAL A 235 -20.17 1.69 1.84
N LEU A 236 -20.30 2.90 2.37
CA LEU A 236 -20.80 4.06 1.64
C LEU A 236 -19.61 4.96 1.30
N ASP A 237 -19.25 5.00 0.02
CA ASP A 237 -18.15 5.84 -0.46
C ASP A 237 -18.69 7.12 -1.09
N LEU A 238 -18.47 8.23 -0.39
CA LEU A 238 -18.84 9.59 -0.76
C LEU A 238 -17.61 10.47 -0.96
N SER A 239 -16.43 9.87 -1.12
CA SER A 239 -15.16 10.60 -1.31
C SER A 239 -15.17 11.49 -2.55
N LEU A 240 -14.32 12.52 -2.55
CA LEU A 240 -14.25 13.59 -3.56
C LEU A 240 -15.52 14.42 -3.77
N ASN A 241 -16.61 14.17 -3.04
CA ASN A 241 -17.71 15.12 -2.99
C ASN A 241 -17.36 16.27 -2.03
N SER A 242 -17.71 17.49 -2.44
CA SER A 242 -17.55 18.66 -1.59
C SER A 242 -18.60 18.61 -0.48
N PHE A 243 -18.20 18.31 0.76
CA PHE A 243 -19.03 18.42 1.93
C PHE A 243 -18.49 19.55 2.80
N SER A 244 -19.17 20.70 2.78
CA SER A 244 -19.00 21.67 3.87
C SER A 244 -19.71 21.15 5.13
N VAL A 245 -19.32 21.62 6.32
CA VAL A 245 -20.02 21.26 7.58
C VAL A 245 -21.54 21.45 7.48
N ASN A 246 -22.00 22.57 6.91
CA ASN A 246 -23.43 22.83 6.75
C ASN A 246 -24.13 21.81 5.83
N MET A 247 -23.46 21.44 4.73
CA MET A 247 -23.97 20.41 3.81
C MET A 247 -23.98 19.03 4.46
N ALA A 248 -22.93 18.70 5.21
CA ALA A 248 -22.82 17.43 5.94
C ALA A 248 -23.96 17.27 6.96
N VAL A 249 -24.25 18.31 7.75
CA VAL A 249 -25.38 18.30 8.71
C VAL A 249 -26.71 18.01 8.02
N LEU A 250 -26.98 18.67 6.89
CA LEU A 250 -28.24 18.47 6.16
C LEU A 250 -28.31 17.08 5.53
N PHE A 251 -27.20 16.61 4.95
CA PHE A 251 -27.12 15.29 4.35
C PHE A 251 -27.29 14.18 5.39
N PHE A 252 -26.58 14.24 6.52
CA PHE A 252 -26.69 13.25 7.59
C PHE A 252 -28.07 13.24 8.24
N ARG A 253 -28.73 14.40 8.34
CA ARG A 253 -30.14 14.47 8.73
C ARG A 253 -31.05 13.72 7.76
N ALA A 254 -30.83 13.89 6.45
CA ALA A 254 -31.63 13.20 5.43
C ALA A 254 -31.44 11.68 5.50
N ILE A 255 -30.22 11.20 5.76
CA ILE A 255 -29.94 9.76 5.84
C ILE A 255 -30.08 9.18 7.25
N ARG A 256 -30.70 9.90 8.19
CA ARG A 256 -30.83 9.47 9.59
C ARG A 256 -31.42 8.06 9.69
N GLY A 257 -30.78 7.22 10.51
CA GLY A 257 -31.19 5.84 10.78
C GLY A 257 -30.74 4.83 9.73
N THR A 258 -30.13 5.26 8.62
CA THR A 258 -29.56 4.37 7.60
C THR A 258 -28.39 3.59 8.19
N LYS A 259 -28.39 2.26 8.07
CA LYS A 259 -27.30 1.42 8.61
C LYS A 259 -26.09 1.45 7.69
N ILE A 260 -24.96 1.93 8.20
CA ILE A 260 -23.70 2.12 7.47
C ILE A 260 -22.56 1.61 8.35
N ASP A 261 -21.86 0.53 7.96
CA ASP A 261 -20.70 0.07 8.74
C ASP A 261 -19.47 0.99 8.54
N SER A 262 -19.17 1.38 7.30
CA SER A 262 -18.03 2.21 6.93
C SER A 262 -18.48 3.40 6.07
N LEU A 263 -18.13 4.61 6.51
CA LEU A 263 -18.42 5.86 5.82
C LEU A 263 -17.13 6.51 5.34
N VAL A 264 -16.98 6.67 4.02
CA VAL A 264 -15.79 7.28 3.40
C VAL A 264 -16.14 8.67 2.88
N LEU A 265 -15.52 9.68 3.44
CA LEU A 265 -15.66 11.10 3.12
C LEU A 265 -14.29 11.72 2.75
N SER A 266 -13.36 10.90 2.30
CA SER A 266 -12.01 11.36 1.99
C SER A 266 -11.96 12.31 0.81
N TYR A 267 -10.93 13.16 0.76
CA TYR A 267 -10.78 14.24 -0.22
C TYR A 267 -11.95 15.23 -0.25
N SER A 268 -12.67 15.38 0.86
CA SER A 268 -13.73 16.39 0.99
C SER A 268 -13.15 17.74 1.37
N GLY A 269 -12.52 18.42 0.40
CA GLY A 269 -11.68 19.60 0.64
C GLY A 269 -12.35 20.83 1.29
N SER A 270 -13.68 20.81 1.48
CA SER A 270 -14.49 21.87 2.09
C SER A 270 -15.01 21.57 3.51
N MET A 271 -14.70 20.38 4.05
CA MET A 271 -15.17 19.95 5.37
C MET A 271 -14.48 20.70 6.51
N GLY A 272 -13.19 20.97 6.36
CA GLY A 272 -12.42 21.76 7.30
C GLY A 272 -12.30 23.23 6.93
N LYS A 273 -11.87 24.06 7.88
CA LYS A 273 -11.64 25.50 7.64
C LYS A 273 -10.56 25.76 6.58
N GLY A 274 -9.59 24.86 6.45
CA GLY A 274 -8.38 25.11 5.67
C GLY A 274 -7.54 26.26 6.24
N VAL A 275 -6.36 26.50 5.65
CA VAL A 275 -5.45 27.59 6.08
C VAL A 275 -5.81 28.93 5.43
N TRP A 276 -6.50 28.92 4.29
CA TRP A 276 -6.67 30.09 3.42
C TRP A 276 -8.11 30.60 3.29
N TYR A 277 -9.08 29.92 3.88
CA TYR A 277 -10.51 30.24 3.73
C TYR A 277 -11.13 30.57 5.08
N ASP A 278 -11.04 31.84 5.49
CA ASP A 278 -11.50 32.28 6.83
C ASP A 278 -13.00 32.06 7.11
N ASN A 279 -13.81 31.82 6.07
CA ASN A 279 -15.25 31.63 6.19
C ASN A 279 -15.69 30.17 6.42
N MET A 280 -14.79 29.19 6.30
CA MET A 280 -15.11 27.79 6.53
C MET A 280 -14.99 27.41 8.01
N LYS A 281 -15.70 26.36 8.44
CA LYS A 281 -15.70 25.87 9.83
C LYS A 281 -15.19 24.44 9.84
N ASP A 282 -14.42 24.08 10.86
CA ASP A 282 -14.13 22.66 11.14
C ASP A 282 -15.35 21.96 11.75
N PRO A 283 -15.47 20.63 11.54
CA PRO A 283 -16.52 19.82 12.13
C PRO A 283 -16.54 19.95 13.66
N ASP A 284 -17.74 20.02 14.21
CA ASP A 284 -18.02 20.09 15.64
C ASP A 284 -18.87 18.91 16.12
N ARG A 285 -19.15 18.88 17.41
CA ARG A 285 -19.99 17.85 18.05
C ARG A 285 -21.34 17.63 17.37
N ASN A 286 -21.92 18.66 16.76
CA ASN A 286 -23.25 18.56 16.14
C ASN A 286 -23.18 18.11 14.68
N THR A 287 -22.00 18.16 14.05
CA THR A 287 -21.81 17.84 12.63
C THR A 287 -22.25 16.41 12.31
N PHE A 288 -21.94 15.44 13.18
CA PHE A 288 -22.26 14.03 12.99
C PHE A 288 -23.43 13.51 13.85
N MET A 289 -24.19 14.41 14.48
CA MET A 289 -25.23 14.03 15.46
C MET A 289 -26.30 13.10 14.87
N ASP A 290 -26.75 13.37 13.64
CA ASP A 290 -27.79 12.59 12.97
C ASP A 290 -27.31 11.19 12.51
N LEU A 291 -26.01 10.87 12.67
CA LEU A 291 -25.47 9.53 12.44
C LEU A 291 -25.57 8.61 13.67
N ALA A 292 -26.10 9.09 14.81
CA ALA A 292 -26.16 8.32 16.05
C ALA A 292 -26.85 6.96 15.94
N GLU A 293 -27.86 6.85 15.07
CA GLU A 293 -28.61 5.61 14.87
C GLU A 293 -28.07 4.79 13.68
N SER A 294 -26.99 5.22 13.04
CA SER A 294 -26.47 4.62 11.79
C SER A 294 -25.50 3.45 12.04
N GLY A 295 -24.93 3.33 13.24
CA GLY A 295 -24.04 2.22 13.62
C GLY A 295 -22.68 2.22 12.90
N VAL A 296 -22.13 3.41 12.63
CA VAL A 296 -20.85 3.58 11.91
C VAL A 296 -19.69 3.06 12.76
N LYS A 297 -18.93 2.11 12.20
CA LYS A 297 -17.74 1.49 12.82
C LYS A 297 -16.43 2.02 12.25
N ALA A 298 -16.43 2.44 10.98
CA ALA A 298 -15.25 3.01 10.34
C ALA A 298 -15.59 4.35 9.68
N LEU A 299 -14.76 5.37 9.92
CA LEU A 299 -14.91 6.71 9.36
C LEU A 299 -13.60 7.17 8.74
N ASP A 300 -13.63 7.45 7.44
CA ASP A 300 -12.50 8.06 6.72
C ASP A 300 -12.81 9.51 6.38
N LEU A 301 -12.09 10.42 7.04
CA LEU A 301 -12.10 11.87 6.83
C LEU A 301 -10.72 12.36 6.37
N SER A 302 -9.94 11.51 5.71
CA SER A 302 -8.63 11.90 5.17
C SER A 302 -8.74 12.99 4.10
N LYS A 303 -7.77 13.91 4.03
CA LYS A 303 -7.73 15.00 3.02
C LYS A 303 -8.98 15.87 2.96
N ALA A 304 -9.57 16.13 4.12
CA ALA A 304 -10.79 16.91 4.27
C ALA A 304 -10.51 18.38 4.69
N SER A 305 -9.25 18.82 4.62
CA SER A 305 -8.79 20.17 5.01
C SER A 305 -9.05 20.55 6.48
N ILE A 306 -9.27 19.57 7.37
CA ILE A 306 -9.60 19.80 8.79
C ILE A 306 -8.39 20.41 9.49
N PHE A 307 -8.60 21.50 10.24
CA PHE A 307 -7.55 22.24 10.94
C PHE A 307 -7.58 22.01 12.46
N THR A 308 -8.77 22.03 13.07
CA THR A 308 -8.96 21.76 14.50
C THR A 308 -9.91 20.58 14.72
N LEU A 309 -9.49 19.62 15.55
CA LEU A 309 -10.41 18.62 16.11
C LEU A 309 -11.08 19.19 17.36
N LYS A 310 -12.35 19.54 17.22
CA LYS A 310 -13.14 20.14 18.30
C LYS A 310 -13.55 19.13 19.37
N GLN A 311 -13.86 19.65 20.55
CA GLN A 311 -14.36 18.86 21.68
C GLN A 311 -15.52 17.95 21.27
N SER A 312 -15.41 16.66 21.60
CA SER A 312 -16.45 15.65 21.40
C SER A 312 -17.01 15.53 19.98
N VAL A 313 -16.22 15.88 18.95
CA VAL A 313 -16.65 15.92 17.55
C VAL A 313 -17.26 14.59 17.06
N PHE A 314 -16.80 13.46 17.58
CA PHE A 314 -17.30 12.12 17.20
C PHE A 314 -18.22 11.46 18.26
N SER A 315 -18.63 12.20 19.30
CA SER A 315 -19.33 11.61 20.46
C SER A 315 -20.69 10.97 20.17
N TYR A 316 -21.29 11.24 19.01
CA TYR A 316 -22.52 10.60 18.56
C TYR A 316 -22.30 9.30 17.79
N MET A 317 -21.05 8.84 17.62
CA MET A 317 -20.72 7.58 16.95
C MET A 317 -19.90 6.67 17.89
N PRO A 318 -20.50 6.18 19.01
CA PRO A 318 -19.78 5.41 20.03
C PRO A 318 -19.33 4.01 19.54
N ASP A 319 -19.89 3.52 18.44
CA ASP A 319 -19.54 2.24 17.82
C ASP A 319 -18.28 2.31 16.94
N LEU A 320 -17.65 3.49 16.80
CA LEU A 320 -16.45 3.66 16.00
C LEU A 320 -15.29 2.81 16.53
N VAL A 321 -14.75 1.99 15.64
CA VAL A 321 -13.58 1.14 15.82
C VAL A 321 -12.37 1.71 15.09
N GLU A 322 -12.59 2.39 13.97
CA GLU A 322 -11.53 2.96 13.14
C GLU A 322 -11.86 4.39 12.68
N ILE A 323 -10.89 5.29 12.85
CA ILE A 323 -10.95 6.65 12.33
C ILE A 323 -9.67 6.95 11.56
N SER A 324 -9.82 7.38 10.31
CA SER A 324 -8.74 7.97 9.53
C SER A 324 -8.96 9.48 9.38
N LEU A 325 -7.97 10.24 9.83
CA LEU A 325 -7.85 11.69 9.70
C LEU A 325 -6.54 12.07 8.99
N ALA A 326 -5.98 11.13 8.23
CA ALA A 326 -4.70 11.30 7.56
C ALA A 326 -4.71 12.43 6.52
N GLU A 327 -3.55 13.03 6.28
CA GLU A 327 -3.38 14.02 5.21
C GLU A 327 -4.35 15.23 5.32
N ASN A 328 -4.70 15.63 6.56
CA ASN A 328 -5.43 16.86 6.84
C ASN A 328 -4.46 18.00 7.20
N LEU A 329 -4.99 19.11 7.71
CA LEU A 329 -4.23 20.28 8.15
C LEU A 329 -4.26 20.41 9.68
N ILE A 330 -4.47 19.29 10.39
CA ILE A 330 -4.75 19.32 11.83
C ILE A 330 -3.52 19.83 12.56
N ASN A 331 -3.67 21.00 13.18
CA ASN A 331 -2.64 21.61 14.02
C ASN A 331 -3.06 21.59 15.50
N GLN A 332 -4.37 21.55 15.76
CA GLN A 332 -4.93 21.62 17.11
C GLN A 332 -5.90 20.48 17.38
N ILE A 333 -5.74 19.86 18.54
CA ILE A 333 -6.69 18.88 19.09
C ILE A 333 -7.18 19.46 20.42
N GLU A 334 -8.46 19.81 20.48
CA GLU A 334 -9.07 20.32 21.71
C GLU A 334 -9.13 19.24 22.79
N LYS A 335 -9.25 19.68 24.04
CA LYS A 335 -9.48 18.78 25.17
C LYS A 335 -10.76 17.96 24.91
N ASP A 336 -10.69 16.67 25.18
CA ASP A 336 -11.83 15.74 25.01
C ASP A 336 -12.37 15.64 23.57
N ALA A 337 -11.56 15.96 22.54
CA ALA A 337 -11.95 15.80 21.14
C ALA A 337 -12.44 14.38 20.79
N PHE A 338 -11.84 13.36 21.41
CA PHE A 338 -12.16 11.94 21.23
C PHE A 338 -13.07 11.35 22.31
N TYR A 339 -13.76 12.18 23.09
CA TYR A 339 -14.66 11.70 24.14
C TYR A 339 -15.83 10.88 23.57
N GLY A 340 -16.15 9.76 24.22
CA GLY A 340 -17.21 8.82 23.82
C GLY A 340 -16.76 7.71 22.86
N LEU A 341 -15.46 7.65 22.50
CA LEU A 341 -14.91 6.65 21.58
C LEU A 341 -14.28 5.45 22.30
N ASP A 342 -15.05 4.82 23.19
CA ASP A 342 -14.56 3.75 24.07
C ASP A 342 -14.17 2.46 23.31
N ASN A 343 -14.68 2.28 22.10
CA ASN A 343 -14.43 1.11 21.24
C ASN A 343 -13.33 1.33 20.18
N LEU A 344 -12.76 2.54 20.11
CA LEU A 344 -11.81 2.89 19.06
C LEU A 344 -10.52 2.08 19.20
N LYS A 345 -10.13 1.38 18.13
CA LYS A 345 -8.94 0.54 18.04
C LYS A 345 -7.85 1.13 17.16
N THR A 346 -8.24 1.82 16.10
CA THR A 346 -7.30 2.38 15.12
C THR A 346 -7.56 3.86 14.93
N LEU A 347 -6.53 4.67 15.13
CA LEU A 347 -6.55 6.10 14.88
C LEU A 347 -5.36 6.49 14.00
N ASN A 348 -5.66 7.00 12.81
CA ASN A 348 -4.65 7.52 11.88
C ASN A 348 -4.72 9.05 11.83
N LEU A 349 -3.67 9.70 12.34
CA LEU A 349 -3.44 11.15 12.31
C LEU A 349 -2.17 11.50 11.53
N SER A 350 -1.68 10.59 10.68
CA SER A 350 -0.47 10.81 9.89
C SER A 350 -0.63 11.95 8.89
N HIS A 351 0.49 12.54 8.45
CA HIS A 351 0.50 13.61 7.46
C HIS A 351 -0.36 14.83 7.86
N ASN A 352 -0.28 15.24 9.13
CA ASN A 352 -0.93 16.44 9.65
C ASN A 352 0.12 17.49 10.06
N LEU A 353 -0.30 18.54 10.78
CA LEU A 353 0.56 19.66 11.16
C LEU A 353 0.76 19.77 12.67
N LEU A 354 0.56 18.67 13.42
CA LEU A 354 0.71 18.65 14.87
C LEU A 354 2.16 18.97 15.27
N ASP A 355 2.35 19.89 16.22
CA ASP A 355 3.68 20.27 16.71
C ASP A 355 3.98 19.75 18.14
N LYS A 356 2.93 19.43 18.91
CA LYS A 356 3.00 19.00 20.30
C LYS A 356 1.92 17.96 20.60
N ILE A 357 2.21 17.06 21.54
CA ILE A 357 1.21 16.14 22.11
C ILE A 357 1.07 16.42 23.59
N TYR A 358 -0.15 16.78 24.02
CA TYR A 358 -0.45 17.04 25.43
C TYR A 358 -0.78 15.75 26.19
N THR A 359 -0.71 15.81 27.52
CA THR A 359 -0.97 14.67 28.42
C THR A 359 -2.36 14.07 28.20
N ASP A 360 -3.39 14.91 28.12
CA ASP A 360 -4.78 14.47 28.05
C ASP A 360 -5.30 14.23 26.61
N THR A 361 -4.47 14.43 25.57
CA THR A 361 -4.92 14.39 24.15
C THR A 361 -5.63 13.08 23.78
N PHE A 362 -5.16 11.95 24.29
CA PHE A 362 -5.70 10.62 23.97
C PHE A 362 -6.22 9.85 25.20
N LYS A 363 -6.46 10.55 26.31
CA LYS A 363 -6.68 9.93 27.63
C LYS A 363 -7.87 8.97 27.70
N ASN A 364 -8.90 9.21 26.91
CA ASN A 364 -10.13 8.42 26.93
C ASN A 364 -10.10 7.25 25.93
N LEU A 365 -9.00 7.05 25.18
CA LEU A 365 -8.89 6.00 24.16
C LEU A 365 -8.32 4.70 24.73
N GLY A 366 -8.97 4.15 25.77
CA GLY A 366 -8.50 2.98 26.51
C GLY A 366 -8.39 1.70 25.66
N SER A 367 -9.21 1.57 24.62
CA SER A 367 -9.24 0.40 23.71
C SER A 367 -8.30 0.54 22.50
N LEU A 368 -7.60 1.66 22.36
CA LEU A 368 -6.78 1.93 21.18
C LEU A 368 -5.62 0.94 21.08
N GLU A 369 -5.51 0.27 19.94
CA GLU A 369 -4.48 -0.72 19.65
C GLU A 369 -3.41 -0.15 18.71
N THR A 370 -3.79 0.74 17.80
CA THR A 370 -2.90 1.34 16.79
C THR A 370 -3.08 2.85 16.70
N LEU A 371 -1.98 3.60 16.87
CA LEU A 371 -1.93 5.04 16.70
C LEU A 371 -0.82 5.43 15.71
N ASP A 372 -1.20 6.09 14.64
CA ASP A 372 -0.26 6.64 13.65
C ASP A 372 -0.24 8.17 13.72
N LEU A 373 0.91 8.72 14.09
CA LEU A 373 1.22 10.15 14.14
C LEU A 373 2.41 10.50 13.24
N SER A 374 2.75 9.62 12.29
CA SER A 374 3.87 9.83 11.39
C SER A 374 3.69 11.03 10.48
N ASN A 375 4.78 11.58 9.96
CA ASN A 375 4.74 12.70 9.02
C ASN A 375 3.99 13.92 9.59
N ASN A 376 4.29 14.29 10.83
CA ASN A 376 3.80 15.52 11.47
C ASN A 376 5.00 16.43 11.78
N ASN A 377 4.77 17.54 12.49
CA ASN A 377 5.81 18.47 12.92
C ASN A 377 6.12 18.35 14.41
N ILE A 378 5.87 17.17 15.02
CA ILE A 378 5.90 16.99 16.47
C ILE A 378 7.34 17.18 16.95
N ARG A 379 7.56 18.22 17.75
CA ARG A 379 8.87 18.54 18.33
C ARG A 379 8.92 18.30 19.84
N MET A 380 7.76 18.21 20.49
CA MET A 380 7.65 18.13 21.94
C MET A 380 6.50 17.22 22.37
N LEU A 381 6.83 16.28 23.24
CA LEU A 381 5.89 15.43 23.97
C LEU A 381 5.83 15.96 25.41
N MET A 382 4.64 16.36 25.88
CA MET A 382 4.45 16.81 27.25
C MET A 382 4.58 15.64 28.24
N SER A 383 4.75 15.93 29.54
CA SER A 383 4.86 14.88 30.56
C SER A 383 3.65 13.95 30.53
N GLN A 384 3.89 12.63 30.51
CA GLN A 384 2.84 11.60 30.39
C GLN A 384 2.03 11.73 29.08
N SER A 385 2.63 12.20 27.98
CA SER A 385 2.01 12.07 26.65
C SER A 385 1.59 10.63 26.42
N PHE A 386 0.42 10.42 25.80
CA PHE A 386 -0.18 9.10 25.59
C PHE A 386 -0.73 8.42 26.86
N GLN A 387 -0.95 9.17 27.94
CA GLN A 387 -1.69 8.66 29.10
C GLN A 387 -3.05 8.11 28.66
N GLY A 388 -3.50 7.02 29.29
CA GLY A 388 -4.79 6.37 29.01
C GLY A 388 -4.73 5.26 27.96
N LEU A 389 -3.67 5.22 27.12
CA LEU A 389 -3.51 4.24 26.04
C LEU A 389 -3.02 2.86 26.53
N SER A 390 -3.77 2.25 27.44
CA SER A 390 -3.40 1.01 28.14
C SER A 390 -3.33 -0.23 27.24
N ASN A 391 -4.05 -0.23 26.12
CA ASN A 391 -4.08 -1.33 25.15
C ASN A 391 -3.24 -1.11 23.88
N LEU A 392 -2.47 -0.02 23.82
CA LEU A 392 -1.72 0.33 22.61
C LEU A 392 -0.66 -0.73 22.30
N LEU A 393 -0.71 -1.26 21.08
CA LEU A 393 0.21 -2.26 20.54
C LEU A 393 1.20 -1.64 19.56
N HIS A 394 0.75 -0.65 18.78
CA HIS A 394 1.53 -0.02 17.72
C HIS A 394 1.46 1.50 17.84
N LEU A 395 2.63 2.13 17.93
CA LEU A 395 2.78 3.59 17.92
C LEU A 395 3.78 3.98 16.83
N SER A 396 3.33 4.80 15.89
CA SER A 396 4.19 5.42 14.89
C SER A 396 4.35 6.92 15.16
N LEU A 397 5.59 7.35 15.35
CA LEU A 397 6.04 8.73 15.48
C LEU A 397 7.13 9.05 14.44
N SER A 398 7.21 8.25 13.38
CA SER A 398 8.17 8.42 12.29
C SER A 398 8.03 9.77 11.59
N GLU A 399 9.10 10.26 10.96
CA GLU A 399 9.07 11.49 10.15
C GLU A 399 8.50 12.68 10.95
N ASN A 400 9.11 12.96 12.10
CA ASN A 400 8.75 14.06 12.99
C ASN A 400 10.03 14.84 13.39
N SER A 401 9.95 15.71 14.39
CA SER A 401 11.08 16.53 14.86
C SER A 401 11.43 16.28 16.33
N LEU A 402 11.17 15.07 16.84
CA LEU A 402 11.42 14.71 18.23
C LEU A 402 12.91 14.66 18.55
N GLN A 403 13.30 15.22 19.70
CA GLN A 403 14.69 15.18 20.19
C GLN A 403 14.91 14.14 21.29
N ASN A 404 13.84 13.72 21.97
CA ASN A 404 13.87 12.75 23.05
C ASN A 404 12.48 12.11 23.22
N VAL A 405 12.42 11.03 24.00
CA VAL A 405 11.19 10.25 24.26
C VAL A 405 10.90 10.06 25.75
N HIS A 406 11.67 10.71 26.62
CA HIS A 406 11.59 10.51 28.08
C HIS A 406 10.30 10.97 28.76
N THR A 407 9.36 11.57 28.02
CA THR A 407 8.08 12.08 28.54
C THR A 407 6.88 11.19 28.19
N LEU A 408 7.10 10.06 27.50
CA LEU A 408 6.04 9.08 27.24
C LEU A 408 5.40 8.60 28.56
N ALA A 409 4.09 8.36 28.53
CA ALA A 409 3.42 7.61 29.58
C ALA A 409 3.89 6.16 29.60
N ASN A 410 3.55 5.43 30.66
CA ASN A 410 3.75 3.98 30.70
C ASN A 410 2.79 3.30 29.72
N LEU A 411 3.33 2.60 28.72
CA LEU A 411 2.60 1.90 27.67
C LEU A 411 2.86 0.38 27.80
N PRO A 412 2.15 -0.30 28.71
CA PRO A 412 2.52 -1.65 29.16
C PRO A 412 2.35 -2.71 28.07
N ARG A 413 1.49 -2.49 27.07
CA ARG A 413 1.23 -3.45 25.98
C ARG A 413 1.96 -3.13 24.68
N LEU A 414 2.71 -2.04 24.62
CA LEU A 414 3.33 -1.58 23.38
C LEU A 414 4.31 -2.61 22.83
N LYS A 415 4.09 -3.02 21.59
CA LYS A 415 4.89 -4.05 20.90
C LYS A 415 5.77 -3.47 19.80
N LYS A 416 5.30 -2.46 19.08
CA LYS A 416 6.09 -1.80 18.04
C LYS A 416 6.07 -0.30 18.21
N LEU A 417 7.27 0.28 18.18
CA LEU A 417 7.49 1.70 18.26
C LEU A 417 8.37 2.14 17.10
N TYR A 418 7.82 3.00 16.25
CA TYR A 418 8.53 3.59 15.12
C TYR A 418 8.85 5.05 15.41
N LEU A 419 10.14 5.38 15.39
CA LEU A 419 10.69 6.70 15.67
C LEU A 419 11.71 7.11 14.59
N ASP A 420 11.71 6.45 13.44
CA ASP A 420 12.63 6.76 12.37
C ASP A 420 12.45 8.18 11.84
N ASN A 421 13.50 8.74 11.25
CA ASN A 421 13.51 10.10 10.70
C ASN A 421 13.07 11.16 11.72
N ASN A 422 13.74 11.16 12.87
CA ASN A 422 13.59 12.17 13.93
C ASN A 422 14.97 12.77 14.29
N LYS A 423 15.04 13.50 15.41
CA LYS A 423 16.27 14.14 15.91
C LYS A 423 16.72 13.56 17.26
N ILE A 424 16.37 12.30 17.55
CA ILE A 424 16.57 11.70 18.86
C ILE A 424 18.04 11.39 19.10
N THR A 425 18.56 11.76 20.26
CA THR A 425 19.97 11.60 20.64
C THR A 425 20.22 10.50 21.68
N SER A 426 19.17 10.04 22.39
CA SER A 426 19.28 9.05 23.46
C SER A 426 17.97 8.26 23.67
N LEU A 427 18.10 7.05 24.22
CA LEU A 427 16.99 6.16 24.63
C LEU A 427 16.47 6.45 26.05
N TYR A 428 16.97 7.49 26.72
CA TYR A 428 16.62 7.81 28.10
C TYR A 428 15.10 7.86 28.34
N GLY A 429 14.65 7.20 29.42
CA GLY A 429 13.24 7.05 29.79
C GLY A 429 12.52 5.88 29.13
N LEU A 430 12.90 5.52 27.89
CA LEU A 430 12.18 4.50 27.13
C LEU A 430 12.12 3.11 27.83
N PRO A 431 13.20 2.61 28.47
CA PRO A 431 13.18 1.37 29.25
C PRO A 431 12.16 1.31 30.38
N SER A 432 11.76 2.43 30.98
CA SER A 432 10.71 2.44 32.01
C SER A 432 9.31 2.60 31.42
N GLN A 433 9.19 3.15 30.21
CA GLN A 433 7.94 3.53 29.57
C GLN A 433 7.35 2.44 28.66
N ALA A 434 8.19 1.66 27.99
CA ALA A 434 7.77 0.71 26.94
C ALA A 434 8.52 -0.62 27.00
N ARG A 435 8.51 -1.31 28.15
CA ARG A 435 9.32 -2.53 28.40
C ARG A 435 9.03 -3.72 27.48
N ASN A 436 7.84 -3.79 26.90
CA ASN A 436 7.35 -4.99 26.21
C ASN A 436 7.53 -4.97 24.69
N LEU A 437 8.41 -4.08 24.19
CA LEU A 437 8.71 -3.93 22.77
C LEU A 437 9.30 -5.20 22.15
N THR A 438 8.81 -5.50 20.95
CA THR A 438 9.29 -6.56 20.03
C THR A 438 9.95 -5.98 18.80
N THR A 439 9.59 -4.74 18.43
CA THR A 439 10.18 -4.00 17.31
C THR A 439 10.43 -2.57 17.73
N ILE A 440 11.64 -2.09 17.47
CA ILE A 440 12.05 -0.72 17.75
C ILE A 440 12.76 -0.14 16.52
N ASP A 441 12.29 1.00 16.03
CA ASP A 441 12.87 1.67 14.87
C ASP A 441 13.35 3.07 15.23
N PHE A 442 14.67 3.25 15.17
CA PHE A 442 15.38 4.49 15.41
C PHE A 442 16.15 4.95 14.17
N ARG A 443 15.82 4.46 12.97
CA ARG A 443 16.57 4.81 11.76
C ARG A 443 16.63 6.32 11.54
N TYR A 444 17.72 6.80 10.96
CA TYR A 444 17.92 8.20 10.60
C TYR A 444 17.66 9.20 11.75
N ASN A 445 18.10 8.84 12.97
CA ASN A 445 18.11 9.73 14.13
C ASN A 445 19.50 10.34 14.34
N LYS A 446 19.78 10.83 15.56
CA LYS A 446 21.04 11.45 15.98
C LYS A 446 21.72 10.68 17.11
N LEU A 447 21.53 9.37 17.18
CA LEU A 447 22.24 8.53 18.15
C LEU A 447 23.74 8.51 17.78
N ILE A 448 24.59 8.92 18.72
CA ILE A 448 26.06 8.98 18.54
C ILE A 448 26.81 7.89 19.30
N ASN A 449 26.12 7.20 20.21
CA ASN A 449 26.72 6.20 21.08
C ASN A 449 26.14 4.82 20.75
N ALA A 450 27.02 3.89 20.38
CA ALA A 450 26.67 2.50 20.12
C ALA A 450 26.14 1.79 21.38
N GLN A 451 26.34 2.37 22.58
CA GLN A 451 25.73 1.93 23.83
C GLN A 451 24.21 1.73 23.72
N SER A 452 23.53 2.53 22.90
CA SER A 452 22.08 2.41 22.66
C SER A 452 21.68 0.99 22.23
N PHE A 453 22.51 0.32 21.43
CA PHE A 453 22.28 -1.07 21.03
C PHE A 453 22.30 -2.02 22.23
N TYR A 454 23.31 -1.92 23.10
CA TYR A 454 23.41 -2.79 24.27
C TYR A 454 22.32 -2.49 25.31
N THR A 455 21.95 -1.22 25.49
CA THR A 455 20.80 -0.84 26.31
C THR A 455 19.52 -1.50 25.79
N ILE A 456 19.32 -1.56 24.46
CA ILE A 456 18.15 -2.25 23.89
C ILE A 456 18.14 -3.73 24.26
N LEU A 457 19.28 -4.41 24.13
CA LEU A 457 19.38 -5.83 24.48
C LEU A 457 19.17 -6.12 25.97
N ALA A 458 19.66 -5.24 26.84
CA ALA A 458 19.56 -5.41 28.29
C ALA A 458 18.13 -5.11 28.80
N GLU A 459 17.50 -4.07 28.27
CA GLU A 459 16.24 -3.54 28.82
C GLU A 459 14.98 -4.10 28.13
N PHE A 460 15.10 -4.67 26.93
CA PHE A 460 13.96 -5.23 26.17
C PHE A 460 14.19 -6.72 25.85
N PRO A 461 13.95 -7.65 26.79
CA PRO A 461 14.26 -9.08 26.61
C PRO A 461 13.43 -9.78 25.51
N GLN A 462 12.29 -9.18 25.12
CA GLN A 462 11.38 -9.69 24.09
C GLN A 462 11.69 -9.14 22.68
N ILE A 463 12.76 -8.33 22.53
CA ILE A 463 13.05 -7.63 21.28
C ILE A 463 13.44 -8.62 20.17
N GLU A 464 12.80 -8.49 19.01
CA GLU A 464 13.03 -9.34 17.84
C GLU A 464 13.66 -8.57 16.67
N LYS A 465 13.28 -7.30 16.50
CA LYS A 465 13.71 -6.45 15.38
C LYS A 465 14.22 -5.11 15.87
N ILE A 466 15.47 -4.82 15.51
CA ILE A 466 16.16 -3.58 15.88
C ILE A 466 16.59 -2.86 14.62
N TYR A 467 16.13 -1.63 14.45
CA TYR A 467 16.54 -0.78 13.34
C TYR A 467 17.25 0.47 13.88
N LEU A 468 18.55 0.56 13.62
CA LEU A 468 19.43 1.65 14.08
C LEU A 468 20.16 2.35 12.93
N GLY A 469 19.90 1.94 11.69
CA GLY A 469 20.60 2.47 10.53
C GLY A 469 20.46 3.99 10.34
N GLY A 470 21.46 4.63 9.73
CA GLY A 470 21.50 6.08 9.54
C GLY A 470 21.89 6.90 10.78
N ASN A 471 22.15 6.26 11.93
CA ASN A 471 22.68 6.92 13.14
C ASN A 471 24.21 6.91 13.16
N LYS A 472 24.86 8.07 13.26
CA LYS A 472 26.33 8.17 13.16
C LYS A 472 27.02 7.88 14.49
N PHE A 473 27.33 6.61 14.76
CA PHE A 473 28.05 6.22 15.95
C PHE A 473 29.51 6.69 15.93
N SER A 474 29.90 7.43 16.98
CA SER A 474 31.26 7.95 17.18
C SER A 474 31.91 7.43 18.46
N SER A 475 31.11 6.87 19.37
CA SER A 475 31.58 6.34 20.64
C SER A 475 30.99 4.96 20.93
N CYS A 476 31.80 4.15 21.61
CA CYS A 476 31.45 2.86 22.15
C CYS A 476 32.30 2.65 23.40
N PHE A 477 31.65 2.45 24.54
CA PHE A 477 32.32 2.13 25.79
C PHE A 477 32.00 0.67 26.11
N LEU A 478 32.97 -0.06 26.68
CA LEU A 478 32.75 -1.44 27.10
C LEU A 478 31.60 -1.45 28.11
N ASN A 479 30.56 -2.21 27.78
CA ASN A 479 29.36 -2.22 28.58
C ASN A 479 29.53 -3.16 29.77
N THR A 480 29.21 -2.68 30.98
CA THR A 480 29.18 -3.47 32.22
C THR A 480 27.84 -4.17 32.46
N HIS A 481 26.87 -4.05 31.54
CA HIS A 481 25.54 -4.63 31.70
C HIS A 481 25.53 -6.09 31.23
N SER A 482 24.96 -6.96 32.06
CA SER A 482 24.77 -8.39 31.76
C SER A 482 23.73 -8.57 30.65
N ILE A 483 24.18 -8.83 29.42
CA ILE A 483 23.32 -9.18 28.29
C ILE A 483 22.91 -10.64 28.43
N SER A 484 21.61 -10.93 28.35
CA SER A 484 21.15 -12.32 28.37
C SER A 484 21.64 -13.05 27.12
N PRO A 485 22.25 -14.24 27.25
CA PRO A 485 22.64 -15.08 26.11
C PRO A 485 21.41 -15.65 25.36
N LEU A 486 20.21 -15.54 25.94
CA LEU A 486 18.94 -16.04 25.40
C LEU A 486 18.08 -14.91 24.79
N ASN A 487 18.67 -14.03 23.97
CA ASN A 487 17.89 -12.99 23.28
C ASN A 487 17.15 -13.56 22.04
N ASN A 488 16.05 -12.89 21.67
CA ASN A 488 15.17 -13.28 20.56
C ASN A 488 15.40 -12.46 19.29
N VAL A 489 16.54 -11.77 19.17
CA VAL A 489 16.79 -10.87 18.03
C VAL A 489 16.95 -11.68 16.75
N ARG A 490 16.10 -11.41 15.77
CA ARG A 490 16.11 -12.06 14.44
C ARG A 490 16.51 -11.12 13.33
N PHE A 491 16.33 -9.82 13.52
CA PHE A 491 16.64 -8.81 12.51
C PHE A 491 17.38 -7.63 13.14
N LEU A 492 18.52 -7.26 12.56
CA LEU A 492 19.33 -6.13 12.98
C LEU A 492 19.74 -5.30 11.77
N ASP A 493 19.37 -4.02 11.79
CA ASP A 493 19.79 -3.03 10.81
C ASP A 493 20.73 -1.98 11.41
N LEU A 494 21.97 -1.98 10.90
CA LEU A 494 23.04 -1.06 11.25
C LEU A 494 23.60 -0.35 10.00
N HIS A 495 22.83 -0.23 8.93
CA HIS A 495 23.30 0.46 7.72
C HIS A 495 23.68 1.91 8.02
N MET A 496 24.68 2.48 7.33
CA MET A 496 25.07 3.89 7.52
C MET A 496 25.33 4.32 8.99
N THR A 497 25.76 3.40 9.85
CA THR A 497 26.02 3.73 11.26
C THR A 497 27.44 4.22 11.52
N GLY A 498 28.36 3.96 10.59
CA GLY A 498 29.78 4.30 10.75
C GLY A 498 30.50 3.35 11.72
N VAL A 499 29.96 2.15 11.97
CA VAL A 499 30.55 1.15 12.88
C VAL A 499 32.01 0.82 12.56
N GLN A 500 32.43 0.92 11.30
CA GLN A 500 33.82 0.73 10.90
C GLN A 500 34.80 1.61 11.69
N ASN A 501 34.43 2.86 11.99
CA ASN A 501 35.30 3.77 12.75
C ASN A 501 35.54 3.27 14.17
N LEU A 502 34.55 2.59 14.76
CA LEU A 502 34.67 1.99 16.09
C LEU A 502 35.54 0.74 16.04
N TRP A 503 35.34 -0.12 15.04
CA TRP A 503 36.12 -1.35 14.87
C TRP A 503 37.60 -1.08 14.62
N LEU A 504 37.94 -0.03 13.85
CA LEU A 504 39.34 0.39 13.65
C LEU A 504 40.01 0.86 14.95
N GLN A 505 39.24 1.33 15.92
CA GLN A 505 39.72 1.69 17.26
C GLN A 505 39.74 0.50 18.24
N GLY A 506 39.40 -0.72 17.79
CA GLY A 506 39.28 -1.89 18.64
C GLY A 506 38.07 -1.88 19.59
N LYS A 507 37.05 -1.07 19.30
CA LYS A 507 35.85 -0.92 20.13
C LYS A 507 34.65 -1.64 19.52
N CYS A 508 33.69 -2.08 20.35
CA CYS A 508 32.45 -2.72 19.90
C CYS A 508 32.67 -3.97 19.03
N LEU A 509 33.76 -4.71 19.25
CA LEU A 509 34.06 -5.95 18.51
C LEU A 509 33.21 -7.13 18.99
N ASP A 510 32.58 -7.01 20.14
CA ASP A 510 31.71 -7.99 20.80
C ASP A 510 30.22 -7.81 20.48
N MET A 511 29.86 -6.79 19.68
CA MET A 511 28.48 -6.38 19.40
C MET A 511 27.56 -7.54 18.96
N PHE A 512 28.12 -8.55 18.31
CA PHE A 512 27.38 -9.68 17.76
C PHE A 512 27.54 -10.99 18.54
N ASP A 513 28.34 -11.01 19.62
CA ASP A 513 28.76 -12.23 20.31
C ASP A 513 27.60 -13.04 20.88
N HIS A 514 26.53 -12.37 21.30
CA HIS A 514 25.36 -12.99 21.93
C HIS A 514 24.17 -13.16 20.97
N LEU A 515 24.26 -12.75 19.71
CA LEU A 515 23.11 -12.74 18.78
C LEU A 515 22.92 -14.08 18.04
N HIS A 516 22.83 -15.18 18.81
CA HIS A 516 22.79 -16.54 18.26
C HIS A 516 21.56 -16.85 17.39
N GLN A 517 20.45 -16.12 17.58
CA GLN A 517 19.20 -16.27 16.83
C GLN A 517 19.05 -15.28 15.65
N LEU A 518 20.05 -14.44 15.37
CA LEU A 518 19.96 -13.43 14.33
C LEU A 518 19.88 -14.08 12.95
N HIS A 519 18.83 -13.77 12.18
CA HIS A 519 18.63 -14.31 10.83
C HIS A 519 19.12 -13.34 9.75
N THR A 520 18.92 -12.04 9.95
CA THR A 520 19.27 -11.00 8.97
C THR A 520 20.06 -9.89 9.64
N LEU A 521 21.22 -9.58 9.04
CA LEU A 521 22.10 -8.48 9.45
C LEU A 521 22.35 -7.55 8.25
N LEU A 522 22.03 -6.26 8.43
CA LEU A 522 22.26 -5.22 7.44
C LEU A 522 23.40 -4.30 7.88
N LEU A 523 24.48 -4.28 7.10
CA LEU A 523 25.72 -3.52 7.35
C LEU A 523 26.14 -2.68 6.13
N GLN A 524 25.24 -2.46 5.17
CA GLN A 524 25.53 -1.67 3.98
C GLN A 524 25.88 -0.21 4.32
N GLN A 525 26.70 0.43 3.46
CA GLN A 525 27.07 1.85 3.60
C GLN A 525 27.77 2.21 4.91
N ASN A 526 28.61 1.33 5.45
CA ASN A 526 29.39 1.58 6.68
C ASN A 526 30.87 1.89 6.43
N LEU A 527 31.28 2.02 5.16
CA LEU A 527 32.67 2.25 4.75
C LEU A 527 33.62 1.13 5.23
N ILE A 528 33.11 -0.09 5.41
CA ILE A 528 33.90 -1.21 5.93
C ILE A 528 34.99 -1.58 4.91
N HIS A 529 36.26 -1.52 5.33
CA HIS A 529 37.42 -1.85 4.48
C HIS A 529 37.93 -3.28 4.66
N SER A 530 37.82 -3.78 5.90
CA SER A 530 38.23 -5.11 6.31
C SER A 530 37.35 -5.54 7.48
N LEU A 531 37.15 -6.85 7.62
CA LEU A 531 36.45 -7.46 8.74
C LEU A 531 37.49 -8.17 9.62
N SER A 532 37.37 -8.04 10.94
CA SER A 532 38.22 -8.77 11.88
C SER A 532 37.89 -10.27 11.88
N GLU A 533 38.91 -11.11 12.03
CA GLU A 533 38.70 -12.53 12.32
C GLU A 533 37.83 -12.63 13.60
N ASP A 534 36.75 -13.38 13.53
CA ASP A 534 35.75 -13.57 14.60
C ASP A 534 34.69 -12.48 14.85
N ILE A 535 34.62 -11.41 14.05
CA ILE A 535 33.57 -10.37 14.24
C ILE A 535 32.14 -10.94 14.20
N PHE A 536 31.92 -12.06 13.50
CA PHE A 536 30.62 -12.73 13.38
C PHE A 536 30.53 -14.06 14.15
N LYS A 537 31.46 -14.35 15.09
CA LYS A 537 31.53 -15.66 15.78
C LYS A 537 30.23 -16.04 16.51
N GLY A 538 29.49 -15.06 17.02
CA GLY A 538 28.22 -15.28 17.73
C GLY A 538 27.02 -15.59 16.83
N LEU A 539 27.11 -15.35 15.52
CA LEU A 539 25.99 -15.34 14.58
C LEU A 539 25.66 -16.74 14.02
N THR A 540 25.33 -17.69 14.89
CA THR A 540 25.16 -19.11 14.54
C THR A 540 23.94 -19.44 13.67
N ALA A 541 22.93 -18.57 13.63
CA ALA A 541 21.70 -18.73 12.85
C ALA A 541 21.56 -17.73 11.68
N LEU A 542 22.63 -17.00 11.33
CA LEU A 542 22.57 -15.97 10.30
C LEU A 542 22.32 -16.56 8.92
N HIS A 543 21.26 -16.10 8.26
CA HIS A 543 20.87 -16.54 6.92
C HIS A 543 21.21 -15.50 5.86
N THR A 544 21.02 -14.21 6.16
CA THR A 544 21.24 -13.10 5.23
C THR A 544 22.19 -12.06 5.81
N LEU A 545 23.24 -11.73 5.06
CA LEU A 545 24.19 -10.68 5.39
C LEU A 545 24.29 -9.69 4.22
N ASP A 546 24.00 -8.42 4.49
CA ASP A 546 24.15 -7.33 3.53
C ASP A 546 25.39 -6.49 3.87
N LEU A 547 26.43 -6.60 3.05
CA LEU A 547 27.67 -5.82 3.12
C LEU A 547 27.82 -4.91 1.89
N SER A 548 26.72 -4.64 1.18
CA SER A 548 26.75 -3.84 -0.04
C SER A 548 27.21 -2.40 0.21
N VAL A 549 27.73 -1.73 -0.82
CA VAL A 549 28.13 -0.32 -0.77
C VAL A 549 29.10 -0.05 0.40
N ASN A 550 30.09 -0.92 0.56
CA ASN A 550 31.21 -0.75 1.48
C ASN A 550 32.50 -0.59 0.67
N SER A 551 33.65 -0.67 1.34
CA SER A 551 34.97 -0.54 0.72
C SER A 551 35.79 -1.82 0.92
N LEU A 552 35.14 -2.98 1.00
CA LEU A 552 35.78 -4.24 1.32
C LEU A 552 36.80 -4.60 0.25
N THR A 553 38.00 -4.98 0.69
CA THR A 553 39.12 -5.34 -0.19
C THR A 553 39.39 -6.84 -0.24
N TYR A 554 39.11 -7.56 0.85
CA TYR A 554 39.39 -8.99 0.94
C TYR A 554 38.23 -9.72 1.61
N VAL A 555 37.93 -10.92 1.12
CA VAL A 555 37.07 -11.89 1.79
C VAL A 555 37.93 -13.09 2.14
N SER A 556 38.29 -13.23 3.42
CA SER A 556 39.10 -14.33 3.93
C SER A 556 38.25 -15.58 4.18
N ASN A 557 38.90 -16.74 4.23
CA ASN A 557 38.25 -17.97 4.67
C ASN A 557 37.76 -17.83 6.14
N ASN A 558 36.73 -18.58 6.51
CA ASN A 558 36.16 -18.65 7.85
C ASN A 558 35.59 -17.33 8.43
N ILE A 559 35.52 -16.24 7.67
CA ILE A 559 34.96 -14.97 8.16
C ILE A 559 33.44 -15.02 8.36
N PHE A 560 32.73 -15.84 7.58
CA PHE A 560 31.27 -15.95 7.60
C PHE A 560 30.80 -17.19 8.36
N PRO A 561 29.67 -17.11 9.08
CA PRO A 561 29.10 -18.26 9.76
C PRO A 561 28.57 -19.31 8.77
N LYS A 562 28.66 -20.60 9.12
CA LYS A 562 28.25 -21.73 8.26
C LYS A 562 26.75 -21.74 7.92
N SER A 563 25.94 -21.05 8.72
CA SER A 563 24.50 -20.88 8.49
C SER A 563 24.18 -19.95 7.32
N LEU A 564 25.14 -19.14 6.86
CA LEU A 564 24.88 -18.10 5.86
C LEU A 564 24.43 -18.71 4.53
N ARG A 565 23.38 -18.13 3.95
CA ARG A 565 22.77 -18.56 2.67
C ARG A 565 22.77 -17.46 1.62
N THR A 566 22.52 -16.23 2.04
CA THR A 566 22.48 -15.06 1.16
C THR A 566 23.54 -14.06 1.60
N LEU A 567 24.46 -13.75 0.70
CA LEU A 567 25.48 -12.73 0.91
C LEU A 567 25.37 -11.67 -0.18
N LYS A 568 25.33 -10.41 0.23
CA LYS A 568 25.40 -9.28 -0.69
C LYS A 568 26.68 -8.49 -0.50
N LEU A 569 27.43 -8.36 -1.59
CA LEU A 569 28.72 -7.67 -1.68
C LEU A 569 28.72 -6.65 -2.82
N ALA A 570 27.54 -6.22 -3.27
CA ALA A 570 27.40 -5.22 -4.32
C ALA A 570 28.18 -3.94 -3.98
N ASP A 571 28.70 -3.27 -5.00
CA ASP A 571 29.41 -1.97 -4.87
C ASP A 571 30.56 -1.95 -3.85
N ASN A 572 31.37 -3.02 -3.81
CA ASN A 572 32.64 -3.10 -3.05
C ASN A 572 33.89 -3.05 -3.95
N HIS A 573 35.09 -3.05 -3.37
CA HIS A 573 36.39 -2.98 -4.09
C HIS A 573 37.25 -4.23 -3.87
N LEU A 574 36.74 -5.39 -4.27
CA LEU A 574 37.35 -6.68 -3.97
C LEU A 574 38.65 -6.93 -4.75
N ARG A 575 39.73 -7.14 -4.00
CA ARG A 575 41.07 -7.52 -4.49
C ARG A 575 41.34 -9.02 -4.42
N SER A 576 40.84 -9.68 -3.39
CA SER A 576 40.92 -11.15 -3.24
C SER A 576 39.65 -11.67 -2.60
N VAL A 577 39.19 -12.83 -3.07
CA VAL A 577 38.04 -13.54 -2.50
C VAL A 577 38.43 -15.00 -2.35
N ASP A 578 38.46 -15.51 -1.12
CA ASP A 578 38.65 -16.94 -0.89
C ASP A 578 37.35 -17.70 -1.18
N PRO A 579 37.31 -18.59 -2.19
CA PRO A 579 36.09 -19.31 -2.53
C PRO A 579 35.53 -20.20 -1.42
N ARG A 580 36.38 -20.61 -0.46
CA ARG A 580 35.96 -21.43 0.68
C ARG A 580 35.00 -20.68 1.61
N ALA A 581 35.13 -19.35 1.69
CA ALA A 581 34.21 -18.50 2.44
C ALA A 581 32.78 -18.47 1.84
N LEU A 582 32.64 -18.81 0.56
CA LEU A 582 31.38 -18.75 -0.18
C LEU A 582 30.67 -20.11 -0.28
N GLY A 583 31.27 -21.16 0.28
CA GLY A 583 30.85 -22.55 0.04
C GLY A 583 29.44 -22.90 0.49
N THR A 584 28.87 -22.17 1.46
CA THR A 584 27.53 -22.44 2.03
C THR A 584 26.41 -21.62 1.40
N LEU A 585 26.74 -20.72 0.47
CA LEU A 585 25.79 -19.76 -0.08
C LEU A 585 24.87 -20.39 -1.12
N THR A 586 23.59 -20.01 -1.07
CA THR A 586 22.58 -20.28 -2.11
C THR A 586 22.39 -19.09 -3.03
N ALA A 587 22.63 -17.87 -2.52
CA ALA A 587 22.50 -16.64 -3.28
C ALA A 587 23.68 -15.68 -3.00
N LEU A 588 24.18 -15.06 -4.06
CA LEU A 588 25.29 -14.12 -4.01
C LEU A 588 25.01 -12.90 -4.91
N ASP A 589 25.20 -11.71 -4.35
CA ASP A 589 25.12 -10.45 -5.09
C ASP A 589 26.49 -9.76 -5.16
N LEU A 590 26.92 -9.46 -6.38
CA LEU A 590 28.20 -8.81 -6.72
C LEU A 590 27.98 -7.67 -7.74
N GLN A 591 26.75 -7.15 -7.82
CA GLN A 591 26.44 -6.06 -8.75
C GLN A 591 27.32 -4.83 -8.45
N GLY A 592 27.91 -4.23 -9.48
CA GLY A 592 28.73 -3.02 -9.33
C GLY A 592 30.06 -3.20 -8.59
N THR A 593 30.40 -4.41 -8.14
CA THR A 593 31.67 -4.69 -7.46
C THR A 593 32.85 -4.47 -8.42
N ARG A 594 33.86 -3.74 -7.93
CA ARG A 594 35.09 -3.45 -8.67
C ARG A 594 36.17 -4.46 -8.33
N PHE A 595 36.63 -5.20 -9.34
CA PHE A 595 37.60 -6.29 -9.17
C PHE A 595 39.02 -5.86 -9.59
N LEU A 596 40.02 -6.23 -8.78
CA LEU A 596 41.43 -6.23 -9.17
C LEU A 596 41.79 -7.58 -9.80
N CYS A 597 41.76 -7.65 -11.13
CA CYS A 597 42.01 -8.83 -11.92
C CYS A 597 43.51 -9.15 -12.05
N ASN A 598 44.08 -9.70 -10.97
CA ASN A 598 45.42 -10.29 -10.93
C ASN A 598 45.35 -11.72 -10.35
N CYS A 599 46.50 -12.30 -10.04
CA CYS A 599 46.62 -13.67 -9.54
C CYS A 599 45.80 -13.96 -8.27
N SER A 600 45.48 -12.96 -7.46
CA SER A 600 44.70 -13.11 -6.23
C SER A 600 43.24 -13.52 -6.49
N LEU A 601 42.69 -13.24 -7.67
CA LEU A 601 41.31 -13.64 -8.02
C LEU A 601 41.23 -14.98 -8.76
N ARG A 602 42.35 -15.67 -9.00
CA ARG A 602 42.40 -16.89 -9.82
C ARG A 602 41.45 -17.98 -9.32
N ASP A 603 41.47 -18.26 -8.02
CA ASP A 603 40.65 -19.32 -7.46
C ASP A 603 39.16 -18.92 -7.40
N PHE A 604 38.88 -17.64 -7.20
CA PHE A 604 37.53 -17.09 -7.30
C PHE A 604 36.96 -17.16 -8.72
N GLN A 605 37.77 -16.84 -9.74
CA GLN A 605 37.39 -16.99 -11.14
C GLN A 605 37.06 -18.45 -11.50
N ARG A 606 37.87 -19.40 -11.02
CA ARG A 606 37.58 -20.84 -11.21
C ARG A 606 36.27 -21.25 -10.54
N TRP A 607 36.04 -20.79 -9.32
CA TRP A 607 34.82 -21.07 -8.57
C TRP A 607 33.57 -20.54 -9.28
N LEU A 608 33.63 -19.32 -9.83
CA LEU A 608 32.52 -18.73 -10.60
C LEU A 608 32.13 -19.55 -11.84
N ARG A 609 33.07 -20.30 -12.44
CA ARG A 609 32.79 -21.18 -13.59
C ARG A 609 32.13 -22.51 -13.19
N GLN A 610 32.28 -22.94 -11.94
CA GLN A 610 31.98 -24.31 -11.52
C GLN A 610 30.73 -24.44 -10.63
N LYS A 611 30.21 -23.37 -10.04
CA LYS A 611 29.18 -23.45 -8.98
C LYS A 611 27.81 -22.92 -9.42
N ASN A 612 26.76 -23.69 -9.09
CA ASN A 612 25.35 -23.32 -9.18
C ASN A 612 24.89 -22.48 -7.97
N VAL A 613 25.57 -21.36 -7.67
CA VAL A 613 25.03 -20.36 -6.73
C VAL A 613 24.09 -19.45 -7.52
N LYS A 614 22.90 -19.14 -6.99
CA LYS A 614 22.00 -18.18 -7.64
C LYS A 614 22.60 -16.78 -7.55
N MET A 615 23.18 -16.32 -8.65
CA MET A 615 23.76 -14.99 -8.74
C MET A 615 22.66 -13.97 -9.09
N VAL A 616 22.59 -12.86 -8.35
CA VAL A 616 21.67 -11.75 -8.68
C VAL A 616 22.05 -11.13 -10.03
N THR A 617 23.34 -10.92 -10.24
CA THR A 617 23.93 -10.53 -11.53
C THR A 617 24.63 -11.74 -12.14
N SER A 618 24.29 -12.11 -13.39
CA SER A 618 24.99 -13.18 -14.10
C SER A 618 26.51 -12.99 -14.03
N ALA A 619 27.25 -14.06 -13.75
CA ALA A 619 28.72 -14.02 -13.65
C ALA A 619 29.37 -13.45 -14.94
N GLU A 620 28.70 -13.60 -16.09
CA GLU A 620 29.12 -13.04 -17.38
C GLU A 620 29.08 -11.51 -17.44
N LYS A 621 28.37 -10.84 -16.53
CA LYS A 621 28.28 -9.37 -16.45
C LYS A 621 29.30 -8.77 -15.50
N LEU A 622 30.05 -9.58 -14.75
CA LEU A 622 31.11 -9.09 -13.87
C LEU A 622 32.32 -8.62 -14.71
N ARG A 623 32.93 -7.50 -14.33
CA ARG A 623 33.97 -6.82 -15.12
C ARG A 623 35.18 -6.48 -14.25
N CYS A 624 36.36 -6.55 -14.85
CA CYS A 624 37.60 -6.07 -14.23
C CYS A 624 37.63 -4.54 -14.21
N GLU A 625 38.00 -3.97 -13.07
CA GLU A 625 38.27 -2.53 -12.95
C GLU A 625 39.77 -2.24 -13.13
N TYR A 626 40.61 -3.08 -12.52
CA TYR A 626 42.06 -3.00 -12.59
C TYR A 626 42.65 -4.36 -12.95
N PRO A 627 43.88 -4.42 -13.48
CA PRO A 627 44.71 -3.30 -13.96
C PRO A 627 44.19 -2.68 -15.27
N LYS A 628 44.68 -1.49 -15.66
CA LYS A 628 44.19 -0.73 -16.85
C LYS A 628 44.08 -1.57 -18.13
N HIS A 629 45.02 -2.50 -18.37
CA HIS A 629 45.01 -3.35 -19.58
C HIS A 629 43.90 -4.42 -19.60
N GLN A 630 43.21 -4.65 -18.48
CA GLN A 630 42.05 -5.55 -18.38
C GLN A 630 40.77 -4.81 -18.03
N GLN A 631 40.78 -3.49 -17.89
CA GLN A 631 39.61 -2.72 -17.50
C GLN A 631 38.45 -2.95 -18.49
N GLY A 632 37.26 -3.22 -17.97
CA GLY A 632 36.06 -3.52 -18.76
C GLY A 632 36.04 -4.92 -19.39
N LYS A 633 37.06 -5.77 -19.20
CA LYS A 633 36.99 -7.18 -19.60
C LYS A 633 36.12 -7.98 -18.65
N SER A 634 35.43 -9.00 -19.16
CA SER A 634 34.66 -9.94 -18.33
C SER A 634 35.59 -10.64 -17.33
N LEU A 635 35.20 -10.69 -16.04
CA LEU A 635 35.98 -11.37 -15.01
C LEU A 635 36.20 -12.85 -15.35
N LEU A 636 35.24 -13.50 -16.02
CA LEU A 636 35.39 -14.90 -16.46
C LEU A 636 36.42 -15.08 -17.58
N LEU A 637 36.76 -14.03 -18.33
CA LEU A 637 37.69 -14.04 -19.47
C LEU A 637 39.01 -13.32 -19.18
N ALA A 638 39.16 -12.77 -17.97
CA ALA A 638 40.34 -12.03 -17.55
C ALA A 638 41.59 -12.95 -17.41
N GLU A 639 42.74 -12.45 -17.84
CA GLU A 639 44.04 -13.14 -17.72
C GLU A 639 44.65 -12.85 -16.34
N LEU A 640 44.25 -13.63 -15.33
CA LEU A 640 44.62 -13.36 -13.94
C LEU A 640 46.07 -13.71 -13.60
N CYS A 641 46.63 -14.74 -14.24
CA CYS A 641 48.05 -15.07 -14.22
C CYS A 641 48.47 -15.51 -15.63
N ARG A 642 49.69 -15.19 -16.05
CA ARG A 642 50.34 -15.99 -17.10
C ARG A 642 50.74 -17.31 -16.46
N ASP A 643 50.28 -18.43 -17.02
CA ASP A 643 50.92 -19.70 -16.74
C ASP A 643 52.37 -19.55 -17.24
N LYS A 644 53.32 -19.38 -16.32
CA LYS A 644 54.73 -19.60 -16.62
C LYS A 644 54.88 -21.10 -16.80
N ASN A 645 54.49 -21.62 -17.97
CA ASN A 645 54.83 -22.90 -18.55
C ASN A 645 54.13 -23.02 -19.92
N VAL A 646 54.71 -22.39 -20.94
CA VAL A 646 54.73 -22.89 -22.32
C VAL A 646 56.16 -22.75 -22.82
#